data_AF-A0A9Q1FN06-F1
#
_entry.id   AF-A0A9Q1FN06-F1
#
_cell.length_a   1.000
_cell.length_b   1.000
_cell.length_c   1.000
_cell.angle_alpha   90.00
_cell.angle_beta   90.00
_cell.angle_gamma   90.00
#
_symmetry.space_group_name_H-M   'P 1'
#
loop_
_entity.id
_entity.type
_entity.pdbx_description
1 polymer ?
#
loop_
_entity_poly.entity_id
_entity_poly.type
_entity_poly.pdbx_seq_one_letter_code
_entity_poly.pdbx_strand_id
1 'polypeptide(L)'
;MPVFHTKTIESILEPVAQQISHLVIMHEEGEVDGKAIPDLTGPVAVVQAAVSNLVRVGKETVQTTEDQIMKRDMPPAFIKVENACAKLIQAAQMLKADPYSVPARDYLIDGSRGILSGTSDLLLTFDEAEVRKIIRVCKGIMEYLTVAEVVETMEDLITYTKNLGPGMTKMAKMIDERQQELTHQEHRVMLVNSMTTVKELLPVLISAVKIFVTTKSTKSQGVEESLKNRNFTFDKMSAEITEIIRVLQLTSWDEDAWANKDVESMKRALAIIESKMNLAKGWLRDPNGLPGDAGEQAVRVILDEAGKVGELCAGKERREILGAAKALGQICDQVCELRARGQGPAPVAMQKAQQVAGGLDILTGKVENAARKLEAMTNARQAIAKRIDAAQSWLADPNGGPEGEENIRALLAEAKRIADLCEDPKERDDILRSIAEIAMLTAKLSELRRQGKGDTPEARALAKHIGAALQNLQSKVNRAVANSRPAKAAINLEGKMEQALRWIENPSVDDRGVGQAAIRGLLAEGRRLANGLLGPYRQDLLGRCDRVEQLMLQLADLAAHGEGESPQAQAVAHHLKEALKDLKAKMQEAMTQEVSDVFSDTTTPIKLLAVAATAPPEAPNRSEVFDDRAANFESHAGRLGATAEKAAAVGTANKSTVEGIQAAVKCSRELTPQVVSAAVILLKNPGNQAAYEHFETMKNQWIDNVEKMTGLVDEAIDTKSLLDASEEAIKKDIDKCRVAMANVQPQMLVAGATSIARRANRVLLVAKREVENSEDPKFREAVKAASDELSKTISPMVIDAKGVAGNIQDPGLQKSFLDSTYRILGAVGKVREAFQPQELDFPPPPPDLDQLHVNDDPAPPKPPLPQGEVPPPRPPPPEEKDEDFPEQKVGEVVSEPMMVAARQLHDEARKWSSKPDVADEGFEPVEADVDIDDEDEAEDIEYTDNEDDYEPELLLMPTNQPVNQPILAAAQALHQEARKWSSKGNDIIAAAKRMALLMAEMSRLVRGGSGNKRALIQCAKDIAKASDEVTRLAKEVAKQCTDKRIRTNLLQVCERIPTISTQLKILSTVKATMLGRTNISDEESEQATDMLVHNAQNLMQSVKETVREAEAASIKIRTDAGFTLRWVRKTPWYQ
;
A
#
# COMPACT_ATOMS: atom_id res chain seq x y z
N MET A 1 -4.97 22.81 -9.17
CA MET A 1 -4.41 21.57 -9.72
C MET A 1 -5.54 20.73 -10.29
N PRO A 2 -5.32 19.91 -11.34
CA PRO A 2 -6.35 19.00 -11.81
C PRO A 2 -6.74 18.01 -10.70
N VAL A 3 -8.04 17.84 -10.46
CA VAL A 3 -8.56 16.83 -9.53
C VAL A 3 -9.40 15.81 -10.28
N PHE A 4 -9.39 14.56 -9.82
CA PHE A 4 -10.11 13.44 -10.43
C PHE A 4 -10.39 12.35 -9.38
N HIS A 5 -10.57 12.76 -8.12
CA HIS A 5 -10.78 11.85 -6.99
C HIS A 5 -12.20 11.24 -6.93
N THR A 6 -13.10 11.66 -7.83
CA THR A 6 -14.43 11.06 -8.00
C THR A 6 -14.71 10.69 -9.45
N LYS A 7 -15.54 9.66 -9.65
CA LYS A 7 -15.98 9.16 -10.96
C LYS A 7 -16.72 10.24 -11.74
N THR A 8 -17.51 11.06 -11.06
CA THR A 8 -18.19 12.20 -11.68
C THR A 8 -17.18 13.22 -12.24
N ILE A 9 -16.13 13.56 -11.49
CA ILE A 9 -15.12 14.51 -11.97
C ILE A 9 -14.34 13.90 -13.15
N GLU A 10 -13.91 12.64 -13.02
CA GLU A 10 -13.19 11.92 -14.07
C GLU A 10 -14.00 11.83 -15.37
N SER A 11 -15.28 11.43 -15.29
CA SER A 11 -16.16 11.27 -16.47
C SER A 11 -16.48 12.57 -17.20
N ILE A 12 -16.41 13.72 -16.53
CA ILE A 12 -16.57 15.04 -17.15
C ILE A 12 -15.24 15.56 -17.71
N LEU A 13 -14.14 15.39 -16.98
CA LEU A 13 -12.83 15.89 -17.41
C LEU A 13 -12.22 15.07 -18.55
N GLU A 14 -12.46 13.77 -18.63
CA GLU A 14 -11.95 12.91 -19.70
C GLU A 14 -12.34 13.42 -21.11
N PRO A 15 -13.63 13.60 -21.45
CA PRO A 15 -14.02 14.08 -22.78
C PRO A 15 -13.57 15.52 -23.04
N VAL A 16 -13.54 16.38 -22.00
CA VAL A 16 -13.02 17.76 -22.12
C VAL A 16 -11.52 17.73 -22.45
N ALA A 17 -10.74 16.92 -21.74
CA ALA A 17 -9.31 16.75 -22.00
C ALA A 17 -9.05 16.16 -23.39
N GLN A 18 -9.87 15.20 -23.83
CA GLN A 18 -9.77 14.64 -25.17
C GLN A 18 -9.95 15.71 -26.26
N GLN A 19 -10.98 16.55 -26.18
CA GLN A 19 -11.19 17.63 -27.15
C GLN A 19 -10.06 18.67 -27.11
N ILE A 20 -9.62 19.06 -25.91
CA ILE A 20 -8.48 19.97 -25.74
C ILE A 20 -7.19 19.36 -26.31
N SER A 21 -6.97 18.06 -26.17
CA SER A 21 -5.78 17.38 -26.69
C SER A 21 -5.64 17.57 -28.21
N HIS A 22 -6.75 17.55 -28.95
CA HIS A 22 -6.73 17.79 -30.41
C HIS A 22 -6.32 19.24 -30.74
N LEU A 23 -6.81 20.22 -29.97
CA LEU A 23 -6.42 21.63 -30.13
C LEU A 23 -4.91 21.83 -29.86
N VAL A 24 -4.38 21.15 -28.84
CA VAL A 24 -2.96 21.22 -28.48
C VAL A 24 -2.07 20.57 -29.56
N ILE A 25 -2.51 19.46 -30.15
CA ILE A 25 -1.80 18.82 -31.27
C ILE A 25 -1.75 19.76 -32.49
N MET A 26 -2.88 20.36 -32.88
CA MET A 26 -2.93 21.31 -33.99
C MET A 26 -2.07 22.56 -33.73
N HIS A 27 -2.01 23.02 -32.48
CA HIS A 27 -1.09 24.08 -32.08
C HIS A 27 0.38 23.69 -32.33
N GLU A 28 0.78 22.49 -31.90
CA GLU A 28 2.15 21.99 -32.07
C GLU A 28 2.53 21.85 -33.55
N GLU A 29 1.61 21.36 -34.39
CA GLU A 29 1.81 21.26 -35.84
C GLU A 29 2.03 22.63 -36.49
N GLY A 30 1.30 23.65 -36.04
CA GLY A 30 1.52 25.01 -36.50
C GLY A 30 2.85 25.61 -36.00
N GLU A 31 3.26 25.30 -34.77
CA GLU A 31 4.49 25.82 -34.14
C GLU A 31 5.76 25.16 -34.68
N VAL A 32 5.80 23.83 -34.77
CA VAL A 32 6.99 23.04 -35.11
C VAL A 32 7.08 22.73 -36.61
N ASP A 33 5.99 22.25 -37.20
CA ASP A 33 5.97 21.84 -38.61
C ASP A 33 5.74 23.04 -39.55
N GLY A 34 5.43 24.22 -39.00
CA GLY A 34 5.13 25.44 -39.76
C GLY A 34 3.90 25.30 -40.66
N LYS A 35 2.98 24.39 -40.34
CA LYS A 35 1.77 24.14 -41.12
C LYS A 35 0.70 25.18 -40.83
N ALA A 36 -0.17 25.43 -41.81
CA ALA A 36 -1.36 26.24 -41.62
C ALA A 36 -2.32 25.52 -40.64
N ILE A 37 -2.76 26.21 -39.58
CA ILE A 37 -3.76 25.64 -38.67
C ILE A 37 -5.14 25.76 -39.33
N PRO A 38 -5.92 24.67 -39.42
CA PRO A 38 -7.24 24.66 -40.08
C PRO A 38 -8.28 25.49 -39.31
N ASP A 39 -9.46 25.72 -39.91
CA ASP A 39 -10.56 26.43 -39.25
C ASP A 39 -11.02 25.70 -37.97
N LEU A 40 -10.73 26.30 -36.82
CA LEU A 40 -11.04 25.75 -35.50
C LEU A 40 -12.45 26.10 -35.01
N THR A 41 -13.29 26.80 -35.80
CA THR A 41 -14.63 27.24 -35.37
C THR A 41 -15.49 26.06 -34.92
N GLY A 42 -15.46 24.95 -35.65
CA GLY A 42 -16.17 23.71 -35.29
C GLY A 42 -15.65 23.09 -33.98
N PRO A 43 -14.36 22.68 -33.92
CA PRO A 43 -13.76 22.11 -32.70
C PRO A 43 -13.94 22.96 -31.44
N VAL A 44 -13.75 24.28 -31.53
CA VAL A 44 -13.92 25.21 -30.39
C VAL A 44 -15.38 25.33 -29.97
N ALA A 45 -16.34 25.27 -30.90
CA ALA A 45 -17.76 25.28 -30.56
C ALA A 45 -18.17 24.02 -29.77
N VAL A 46 -17.59 22.85 -30.07
CA VAL A 46 -17.81 21.62 -29.29
C VAL A 46 -17.29 21.79 -27.85
N VAL A 47 -16.08 22.34 -27.69
CA VAL A 47 -15.51 22.62 -26.36
C VAL A 47 -16.41 23.60 -25.58
N GLN A 48 -16.89 24.65 -26.23
CA GLN A 48 -17.81 25.61 -25.62
C GLN A 48 -19.12 24.94 -25.19
N ALA A 49 -19.71 24.10 -26.03
CA ALA A 49 -20.94 23.37 -25.70
C ALA A 49 -20.75 22.45 -24.49
N ALA A 50 -19.60 21.76 -24.41
CA ALA A 50 -19.28 20.85 -23.31
C ALA A 50 -19.22 21.57 -21.94
N VAL A 51 -18.65 22.78 -21.88
CA VAL A 51 -18.51 23.52 -20.60
C VAL A 51 -19.64 24.50 -20.31
N SER A 52 -20.41 24.93 -21.31
CA SER A 52 -21.49 25.90 -21.17
C SER A 52 -22.59 25.42 -20.21
N ASN A 53 -22.99 24.15 -20.32
CA ASN A 53 -23.97 23.56 -19.40
C ASN A 53 -23.47 23.56 -17.95
N LEU A 54 -22.18 23.25 -17.74
CA LEU A 54 -21.60 23.21 -16.40
C LEU A 54 -21.55 24.61 -15.77
N VAL A 55 -21.17 25.64 -16.53
CA VAL A 55 -21.19 27.04 -16.08
C VAL A 55 -22.61 27.49 -15.75
N ARG A 56 -23.58 27.16 -16.61
CA ARG A 56 -25.00 27.50 -16.39
C ARG A 56 -25.52 26.90 -15.08
N VAL A 57 -25.31 25.60 -14.86
CA VAL A 57 -25.68 24.93 -13.61
C VAL A 57 -24.95 25.56 -12.41
N GLY A 58 -23.68 25.93 -12.55
CA GLY A 58 -22.91 26.66 -11.54
C GLY A 58 -23.58 27.99 -11.13
N LYS A 59 -23.99 28.80 -12.12
CA LYS A 59 -24.69 30.08 -11.88
C LYS A 59 -26.04 29.90 -11.21
N GLU A 60 -26.85 28.95 -11.69
CA GLU A 60 -28.17 28.62 -11.11
C GLU A 60 -28.01 28.14 -9.65
N THR A 61 -26.99 27.33 -9.37
CA THR A 61 -26.73 26.80 -8.02
C THR A 61 -26.28 27.89 -7.05
N VAL A 62 -25.43 28.83 -7.47
CA VAL A 62 -24.97 29.95 -6.62
C VAL A 62 -26.11 30.87 -6.20
N GLN A 63 -27.09 31.08 -7.07
CA GLN A 63 -28.26 31.93 -6.78
C GLN A 63 -29.19 31.30 -5.74
N THR A 64 -29.30 29.96 -5.74
CA THR A 64 -30.27 29.23 -4.92
C THR A 64 -29.66 28.63 -3.64
N THR A 65 -28.34 28.45 -3.59
CA THR A 65 -27.66 27.85 -2.43
C THR A 65 -27.63 28.77 -1.21
N GLU A 66 -27.65 28.18 -0.02
CA GLU A 66 -27.39 28.88 1.25
C GLU A 66 -25.92 28.77 1.69
N ASP A 67 -25.12 27.92 1.03
CA ASP A 67 -23.71 27.71 1.34
C ASP A 67 -22.87 28.95 0.97
N GLN A 68 -22.37 29.64 1.99
CA GLN A 68 -21.56 30.86 1.83
C GLN A 68 -20.20 30.59 1.19
N ILE A 69 -19.60 29.42 1.43
CA ILE A 69 -18.32 29.04 0.84
C ILE A 69 -18.52 28.85 -0.67
N MET A 70 -19.58 28.12 -1.05
CA MET A 70 -19.95 27.94 -2.45
C MET A 70 -20.25 29.28 -3.16
N LYS A 71 -20.94 30.22 -2.49
CA LYS A 71 -21.20 31.56 -3.02
C LYS A 71 -19.92 32.36 -3.28
N ARG A 72 -18.88 32.15 -2.49
CA ARG A 72 -17.58 32.80 -2.63
C ARG A 72 -16.72 32.14 -3.70
N ASP A 73 -16.65 30.81 -3.71
CA ASP A 73 -15.63 30.07 -4.47
C ASP A 73 -16.09 29.67 -5.89
N MET A 74 -17.40 29.53 -6.09
CA MET A 74 -17.96 29.16 -7.40
C MET A 74 -17.80 30.25 -8.48
N PRO A 75 -18.00 31.56 -8.20
CA PRO A 75 -17.88 32.59 -9.23
C PRO A 75 -16.50 32.71 -9.88
N PRO A 76 -15.38 32.72 -9.13
CA PRO A 76 -14.06 32.67 -9.72
C PRO A 76 -13.85 31.48 -10.67
N ALA A 77 -14.40 30.31 -10.34
CA ALA A 77 -14.25 29.10 -11.14
C ALA A 77 -14.96 29.21 -12.51
N PHE A 78 -16.24 29.60 -12.54
CA PHE A 78 -16.92 29.75 -13.83
C PHE A 78 -16.43 30.97 -14.65
N ILE A 79 -15.99 32.06 -14.00
CA ILE A 79 -15.38 33.22 -14.70
C ILE A 79 -14.12 32.78 -15.45
N LYS A 80 -13.33 31.89 -14.83
CA LYS A 80 -12.12 31.32 -15.45
C LYS A 80 -12.46 30.50 -16.69
N VAL A 81 -13.52 29.68 -16.64
CA VAL A 81 -14.03 28.91 -17.79
C VAL A 81 -14.52 29.85 -18.90
N GLU A 82 -15.31 30.87 -18.57
CA GLU A 82 -15.84 31.84 -19.54
C GLU A 82 -14.73 32.61 -20.26
N ASN A 83 -13.73 33.08 -19.50
CA ASN A 83 -12.57 33.76 -20.04
C ASN A 83 -11.74 32.85 -20.96
N ALA A 84 -11.61 31.57 -20.60
CA ALA A 84 -10.91 30.58 -21.42
C ALA A 84 -11.66 30.29 -22.72
N CYS A 85 -12.98 30.11 -22.68
CA CYS A 85 -13.82 29.99 -23.87
C CYS A 85 -13.71 31.22 -24.77
N ALA A 86 -13.77 32.43 -24.21
CA ALA A 86 -13.63 33.66 -24.98
C ALA A 86 -12.27 33.74 -25.70
N LYS A 87 -11.19 33.35 -25.02
CA LYS A 87 -9.85 33.25 -25.63
C LYS A 87 -9.81 32.24 -26.78
N LEU A 88 -10.41 31.06 -26.61
CA LEU A 88 -10.46 30.03 -27.66
C LEU A 88 -11.24 30.50 -28.89
N ILE A 89 -12.38 31.17 -28.70
CA ILE A 89 -13.17 31.73 -29.80
C ILE A 89 -12.39 32.82 -30.53
N GLN A 90 -11.72 33.70 -29.79
CA GLN A 90 -10.88 34.74 -30.38
C GLN A 90 -9.71 34.12 -31.16
N ALA A 91 -9.05 33.09 -30.63
CA ALA A 91 -8.00 32.36 -31.34
C ALA A 91 -8.51 31.74 -32.64
N ALA A 92 -9.68 31.09 -32.62
CA ALA A 92 -10.28 30.49 -33.81
C ALA A 92 -10.60 31.54 -34.89
N GLN A 93 -11.14 32.70 -34.50
CA GLN A 93 -11.42 33.81 -35.42
C GLN A 93 -10.12 34.36 -36.05
N MET A 94 -9.06 34.50 -35.25
CA MET A 94 -7.76 34.97 -35.73
C MET A 94 -7.11 33.96 -36.68
N LEU A 95 -7.16 32.66 -36.37
CA LEU A 95 -6.62 31.59 -37.22
C LEU A 95 -7.41 31.41 -38.52
N LYS A 96 -8.73 31.64 -38.47
CA LYS A 96 -9.56 31.66 -39.68
C LYS A 96 -9.19 32.79 -40.63
N ALA A 97 -8.78 33.95 -40.10
CA ALA A 97 -8.32 35.08 -40.89
C ALA A 97 -6.86 34.92 -41.35
N ASP A 98 -5.99 34.40 -40.48
CA ASP A 98 -4.58 34.14 -40.74
C ASP A 98 -4.16 32.80 -40.09
N PRO A 99 -4.07 31.71 -40.89
CA PRO A 99 -3.69 30.38 -40.40
C PRO A 99 -2.30 30.28 -39.76
N TYR A 100 -1.45 31.32 -39.91
CA TYR A 100 -0.10 31.39 -39.37
C TYR A 100 0.03 32.37 -38.20
N SER A 101 -1.08 32.90 -37.68
CA SER A 101 -1.06 33.92 -36.62
C SER A 101 -0.43 33.41 -35.32
N VAL A 102 0.75 33.94 -34.95
CA VAL A 102 1.45 33.62 -33.70
C VAL A 102 0.64 34.07 -32.46
N PRO A 103 0.08 35.29 -32.41
CA PRO A 103 -0.75 35.70 -31.27
C PRO A 103 -1.98 34.81 -31.07
N ALA A 104 -2.55 34.27 -32.15
CA ALA A 104 -3.67 33.34 -32.04
C ALA A 104 -3.27 31.98 -31.44
N ARG A 105 -2.05 31.51 -31.74
CA ARG A 105 -1.49 30.29 -31.14
C ARG A 105 -1.29 30.41 -29.63
N ASP A 106 -0.82 31.56 -29.16
CA ASP A 106 -0.71 31.85 -27.72
C ASP A 106 -2.08 31.84 -27.03
N TYR A 107 -3.08 32.48 -27.63
CA TYR A 107 -4.46 32.47 -27.13
C TYR A 107 -5.08 31.07 -27.12
N LEU A 108 -4.77 30.24 -28.13
CA LEU A 108 -5.25 28.87 -28.23
C LEU A 108 -4.77 28.03 -27.05
N ILE A 109 -3.46 28.02 -26.76
CA ILE A 109 -2.91 27.24 -25.64
C ILE A 109 -3.33 27.79 -24.28
N ASP A 110 -3.31 29.11 -24.09
CA ASP A 110 -3.78 29.72 -22.84
C ASP A 110 -5.28 29.44 -22.60
N GLY A 111 -6.09 29.47 -23.67
CA GLY A 111 -7.49 29.08 -23.64
C GLY A 111 -7.67 27.61 -23.28
N SER A 112 -6.93 26.71 -23.94
CA SER A 112 -6.95 25.26 -23.69
C SER A 112 -6.62 24.91 -22.23
N ARG A 113 -5.54 25.49 -21.68
CA ARG A 113 -5.17 25.34 -20.27
C ARG A 113 -6.26 25.90 -19.33
N GLY A 114 -6.79 27.07 -19.68
CA GLY A 114 -7.85 27.74 -18.93
C GLY A 114 -9.12 26.90 -18.83
N ILE A 115 -9.49 26.16 -19.88
CA ILE A 115 -10.62 25.22 -19.86
C ILE A 115 -10.35 24.06 -18.92
N LEU A 116 -9.21 23.37 -19.04
CA LEU A 116 -8.88 22.22 -18.19
C LEU A 116 -8.87 22.61 -16.71
N SER A 117 -8.17 23.69 -16.37
CA SER A 117 -8.08 24.14 -14.99
C SER A 117 -9.40 24.73 -14.49
N GLY A 118 -10.11 25.53 -15.30
CA GLY A 118 -11.37 26.14 -14.90
C GLY A 118 -12.47 25.10 -14.66
N THR A 119 -12.60 24.10 -15.54
CA THR A 119 -13.55 23.00 -15.38
C THR A 119 -13.20 22.16 -14.16
N SER A 120 -11.92 21.88 -13.91
CA SER A 120 -11.48 21.18 -12.71
C SER A 120 -11.82 21.95 -11.42
N ASP A 121 -11.54 23.25 -11.37
CA ASP A 121 -11.85 24.10 -10.20
C ASP A 121 -13.37 24.18 -9.96
N LEU A 122 -14.15 24.25 -11.05
CA LEU A 122 -15.61 24.30 -11.01
C LEU A 122 -16.21 23.01 -10.43
N LEU A 123 -15.77 21.85 -10.91
CA LEU A 123 -16.20 20.55 -10.42
C LEU A 123 -15.75 20.29 -8.98
N LEU A 124 -14.53 20.72 -8.62
CA LEU A 124 -14.04 20.64 -7.25
C LEU A 124 -14.94 21.40 -6.28
N THR A 125 -15.37 22.61 -6.64
CA THR A 125 -16.23 23.43 -5.79
C THR A 125 -17.60 22.77 -5.54
N PHE A 126 -18.15 22.08 -6.55
CA PHE A 126 -19.35 21.25 -6.38
C PHE A 126 -19.10 20.09 -5.42
N ASP A 127 -18.00 19.36 -5.61
CA ASP A 127 -17.65 18.20 -4.79
C ASP A 127 -17.45 18.57 -3.32
N GLU A 128 -16.72 19.66 -3.05
CA GLU A 128 -16.50 20.15 -1.69
C GLU A 128 -17.82 20.52 -0.98
N ALA A 129 -18.81 21.04 -1.73
CA ALA A 129 -20.13 21.32 -1.18
C ALA A 129 -20.87 20.04 -0.77
N GLU A 130 -20.80 18.97 -1.56
CA GLU A 130 -21.35 17.66 -1.19
C GLU A 130 -20.65 17.07 0.03
N VAL A 131 -19.31 17.13 0.06
CA VAL A 131 -18.50 16.68 1.20
C VAL A 131 -18.88 17.43 2.48
N ARG A 132 -19.07 18.77 2.41
CA ARG A 132 -19.51 19.58 3.56
C ARG A 132 -20.86 19.14 4.12
N LYS A 133 -21.80 18.66 3.29
CA LYS A 133 -23.08 18.11 3.77
C LYS A 133 -22.88 16.84 4.59
N ILE A 134 -22.01 15.94 4.15
CA ILE A 134 -21.67 14.69 4.87
C ILE A 134 -20.99 15.03 6.20
N ILE A 135 -19.98 15.92 6.17
CA ILE A 135 -19.24 16.35 7.36
C ILE A 135 -20.18 16.98 8.40
N ARG A 136 -21.17 17.77 7.98
CA ARG A 136 -22.16 18.36 8.90
C ARG A 136 -22.94 17.29 9.66
N VAL A 137 -23.35 16.22 8.98
CA VAL A 137 -24.01 15.07 9.63
C VAL A 137 -23.04 14.39 10.59
N CYS A 138 -21.80 14.12 10.18
CA CYS A 138 -20.79 13.49 11.04
C CYS A 138 -20.53 14.31 12.32
N LYS A 139 -20.36 15.64 12.20
CA LYS A 139 -20.20 16.55 13.35
C LYS A 139 -21.43 16.56 14.25
N GLY A 140 -22.64 16.57 13.67
CA GLY A 140 -23.87 16.47 14.46
C GLY A 140 -23.97 15.17 15.26
N ILE A 141 -23.50 14.04 14.70
CA ILE A 141 -23.40 12.78 15.43
C ILE A 141 -22.34 12.85 16.53
N MET A 142 -21.17 13.42 16.26
CA MET A 142 -20.14 13.61 17.29
C MET A 142 -20.65 14.46 18.46
N GLU A 143 -21.33 15.56 18.16
CA GLU A 143 -21.98 16.41 19.17
C GLU A 143 -23.02 15.60 19.96
N TYR A 144 -23.86 14.80 19.29
CA TYR A 144 -24.84 13.98 19.98
C TYR A 144 -24.23 12.84 20.80
N LEU A 145 -23.09 12.29 20.36
CA LEU A 145 -22.35 11.28 21.12
C LEU A 145 -21.93 11.81 22.50
N THR A 146 -21.59 13.10 22.63
CA THR A 146 -21.21 13.70 23.93
C THR A 146 -22.34 13.61 24.97
N VAL A 147 -23.60 13.53 24.52
CA VAL A 147 -24.76 13.33 25.41
C VAL A 147 -24.68 12.00 26.16
N ALA A 148 -23.97 10.99 25.65
CA ALA A 148 -23.77 9.72 26.35
C ALA A 148 -23.15 9.88 27.74
N GLU A 149 -22.36 10.94 27.96
CA GLU A 149 -21.69 11.19 29.23
C GLU A 149 -22.66 11.58 30.34
N VAL A 150 -23.76 12.25 29.97
CA VAL A 150 -24.77 12.79 30.89
C VAL A 150 -26.01 11.88 31.02
N VAL A 151 -26.05 10.74 30.33
CA VAL A 151 -27.12 9.75 30.50
C VAL A 151 -26.97 9.06 31.85
N GLU A 152 -27.92 9.33 32.77
CA GLU A 152 -27.90 8.77 34.13
C GLU A 152 -29.08 7.84 34.44
N THR A 153 -30.12 7.81 33.60
CA THR A 153 -31.33 7.00 33.81
C THR A 153 -31.65 6.09 32.62
N MET A 154 -32.49 5.07 32.84
CA MET A 154 -32.89 4.14 31.78
C MET A 154 -33.82 4.81 30.74
N GLU A 155 -34.64 5.76 31.18
CA GLU A 155 -35.51 6.54 30.31
C GLU A 155 -34.69 7.45 29.38
N ASP A 156 -33.65 8.09 29.92
CA ASP A 156 -32.71 8.88 29.14
C ASP A 156 -31.98 8.02 28.10
N LEU A 157 -31.58 6.78 28.47
CA LEU A 157 -30.93 5.85 27.54
C LEU A 157 -31.85 5.45 26.37
N ILE A 158 -33.13 5.19 26.64
CA ILE A 158 -34.10 4.86 25.59
C ILE A 158 -34.25 6.05 24.64
N THR A 159 -34.36 7.27 25.18
CA THR A 159 -34.46 8.51 24.40
C THR A 159 -33.20 8.75 23.57
N TYR A 160 -32.02 8.59 24.18
CA TYR A 160 -30.73 8.68 23.52
C TYR A 160 -30.63 7.72 22.33
N THR A 161 -30.99 6.46 22.54
CA THR A 161 -30.95 5.42 21.49
C THR A 161 -31.90 5.74 20.34
N LYS A 162 -33.13 6.19 20.65
CA LYS A 162 -34.16 6.55 19.66
C LYS A 162 -33.73 7.71 18.76
N ASN A 163 -32.96 8.65 19.29
CA ASN A 163 -32.50 9.83 18.56
C ASN A 163 -31.17 9.58 17.82
N LEU A 164 -30.27 8.78 18.40
CA LEU A 164 -28.97 8.46 17.77
C LEU A 164 -29.16 7.54 16.56
N GLY A 165 -30.01 6.51 16.67
CA GLY A 165 -30.19 5.48 15.63
C GLY A 165 -30.44 6.02 14.22
N PRO A 166 -31.44 6.90 14.01
CA PRO A 166 -31.70 7.50 12.69
C PRO A 166 -30.53 8.31 12.15
N GLY A 167 -29.83 9.05 13.02
CA GLY A 167 -28.66 9.83 12.65
C GLY A 167 -27.50 8.95 12.18
N MET A 168 -27.26 7.83 12.87
CA MET A 168 -26.25 6.83 12.50
C MET A 168 -26.56 6.16 11.16
N THR A 169 -27.84 5.80 10.92
CA THR A 169 -28.27 5.22 9.65
C THR A 169 -28.10 6.21 8.50
N LYS A 170 -28.45 7.49 8.71
CA LYS A 170 -28.24 8.54 7.72
C LYS A 170 -26.76 8.74 7.39
N MET A 171 -25.91 8.81 8.42
CA MET A 171 -24.46 8.93 8.25
C MET A 171 -23.89 7.74 7.46
N ALA A 172 -24.27 6.51 7.83
CA ALA A 172 -23.83 5.30 7.15
C ALA A 172 -24.22 5.28 5.67
N LYS A 173 -25.44 5.69 5.34
CA LYS A 173 -25.93 5.76 3.96
C LYS A 173 -25.14 6.79 3.13
N MET A 174 -24.93 7.99 3.67
CA MET A 174 -24.19 9.05 2.96
C MET A 174 -22.73 8.67 2.71
N ILE A 175 -22.09 7.97 3.65
CA ILE A 175 -20.70 7.48 3.47
C ILE A 175 -20.65 6.36 2.43
N ASP A 176 -21.65 5.47 2.42
CA ASP A 176 -21.72 4.38 1.43
C ASP A 176 -21.92 4.93 0.01
N GLU A 177 -22.82 5.90 -0.18
CA GLU A 177 -22.99 6.58 -1.47
C GLU A 177 -21.69 7.30 -1.88
N ARG A 178 -21.00 7.94 -0.94
CA ARG A 178 -19.74 8.64 -1.22
C ARG A 178 -18.60 7.70 -1.61
N GLN A 179 -18.41 6.57 -0.92
CA GLN A 179 -17.31 5.65 -1.26
C GLN A 179 -17.49 5.02 -2.65
N GLN A 180 -18.71 4.90 -3.14
CA GLN A 180 -18.96 4.38 -4.49
C GLN A 180 -18.52 5.36 -5.58
N GLU A 181 -18.54 6.66 -5.29
CA GLU A 181 -18.10 7.74 -6.19
C GLU A 181 -16.59 7.95 -6.20
N LEU A 182 -15.84 7.53 -5.17
CA LEU A 182 -14.39 7.76 -5.10
C LEU A 182 -13.62 6.90 -6.11
N THR A 183 -12.56 7.47 -6.69
CA THR A 183 -11.64 6.75 -7.60
C THR A 183 -10.46 6.13 -6.85
N HIS A 184 -10.01 6.76 -5.76
CA HIS A 184 -8.93 6.24 -4.92
C HIS A 184 -9.42 5.09 -4.02
N GLN A 185 -9.05 3.85 -4.38
CA GLN A 185 -9.45 2.66 -3.63
C GLN A 185 -9.02 2.69 -2.15
N GLU A 186 -7.85 3.25 -1.85
CA GLU A 186 -7.36 3.36 -0.47
C GLU A 186 -8.32 4.19 0.41
N HIS A 187 -8.83 5.31 -0.10
CA HIS A 187 -9.80 6.14 0.63
C HIS A 187 -11.13 5.41 0.84
N ARG A 188 -11.59 4.65 -0.17
CA ARG A 188 -12.80 3.82 -0.06
C ARG A 188 -12.69 2.81 1.07
N VAL A 189 -11.56 2.09 1.12
CA VAL A 189 -11.27 1.10 2.17
C VAL A 189 -11.24 1.75 3.56
N MET A 190 -10.60 2.92 3.70
CA MET A 190 -10.56 3.65 4.98
C MET A 190 -11.97 4.05 5.45
N LEU A 191 -12.81 4.61 4.56
CA LEU A 191 -14.19 4.99 4.89
C LEU A 191 -15.05 3.79 5.29
N VAL A 192 -14.97 2.69 4.52
CA VAL A 192 -15.74 1.47 4.79
C VAL A 192 -15.31 0.84 6.11
N ASN A 193 -14.01 0.77 6.38
CA ASN A 193 -13.48 0.22 7.62
C ASN A 193 -13.92 1.03 8.84
N SER A 194 -13.69 2.35 8.85
CA SER A 194 -14.09 3.20 9.97
C SER A 194 -15.61 3.19 10.19
N MET A 195 -16.41 3.23 9.13
CA MET A 195 -17.87 3.17 9.27
C MET A 195 -18.34 1.79 9.79
N THR A 196 -17.65 0.71 9.43
CA THR A 196 -17.93 -0.64 9.95
C THR A 196 -17.64 -0.71 11.45
N THR A 197 -16.48 -0.21 11.88
CA THR A 197 -16.15 -0.11 13.32
C THR A 197 -17.18 0.74 14.08
N VAL A 198 -17.61 1.87 13.53
CA VAL A 198 -18.66 2.70 14.13
C VAL A 198 -19.99 1.94 14.29
N LYS A 199 -20.37 1.10 13.31
CA LYS A 199 -21.57 0.24 13.41
C LYS A 199 -21.43 -0.84 14.48
N GLU A 200 -20.26 -1.46 14.58
CA GLU A 200 -19.95 -2.52 15.57
C GLU A 200 -19.90 -1.98 17.00
N LEU A 201 -19.46 -0.72 17.18
CA LEU A 201 -19.37 -0.09 18.51
C LEU A 201 -20.71 0.45 19.02
N LEU A 202 -21.69 0.70 18.15
CA LEU A 202 -23.00 1.24 18.58
C LEU A 202 -23.72 0.32 19.59
N PRO A 203 -23.87 -1.00 19.37
CA PRO A 203 -24.42 -1.91 20.37
C PRO A 203 -23.60 -1.95 21.67
N VAL A 204 -22.28 -1.84 21.57
CA VAL A 204 -21.36 -1.83 22.71
C VAL A 204 -21.58 -0.59 23.57
N LEU A 205 -21.74 0.59 22.94
CA LEU A 205 -22.01 1.84 23.64
C LEU A 205 -23.34 1.77 24.38
N ILE A 206 -24.39 1.27 23.73
CA ILE A 206 -25.72 1.10 24.35
C ILE A 206 -25.61 0.14 25.56
N SER A 207 -24.89 -0.97 25.40
CA SER A 207 -24.64 -1.94 26.47
C SER A 207 -23.85 -1.33 27.64
N ALA A 208 -22.80 -0.55 27.34
CA ALA A 208 -21.97 0.14 28.33
C ALA A 208 -22.74 1.21 29.12
N VAL A 209 -23.58 2.01 28.45
CA VAL A 209 -24.45 2.99 29.12
C VAL A 209 -25.51 2.28 29.96
N LYS A 210 -26.10 1.18 29.45
CA LYS A 210 -27.08 0.37 30.19
C LYS A 210 -26.49 -0.16 31.49
N ILE A 211 -25.29 -0.73 31.46
CA ILE A 211 -24.65 -1.27 32.68
C ILE A 211 -24.19 -0.15 33.63
N PHE A 212 -23.75 0.99 33.10
CA PHE A 212 -23.42 2.18 33.91
C PHE A 212 -24.64 2.69 34.68
N VAL A 213 -25.76 2.94 34.00
CA VAL A 213 -27.02 3.35 34.63
C VAL A 213 -27.47 2.30 35.65
N THR A 214 -27.45 1.02 35.29
CA THR A 214 -27.85 -0.07 36.20
C THR A 214 -27.02 -0.10 37.47
N THR A 215 -25.69 -0.01 37.35
CA THR A 215 -24.77 -0.06 38.49
C THR A 215 -24.88 1.19 39.37
N LYS A 216 -25.05 2.36 38.75
CA LYS A 216 -25.24 3.64 39.45
C LYS A 216 -26.57 3.69 40.20
N SER A 217 -27.69 3.32 39.57
CA SER A 217 -29.02 3.33 40.19
C SER A 217 -29.14 2.35 41.35
N THR A 218 -28.50 1.19 41.25
CA THR A 218 -28.51 0.15 42.30
C THR A 218 -27.45 0.38 43.39
N LYS A 219 -26.59 1.41 43.25
CA LYS A 219 -25.40 1.64 44.10
C LYS A 219 -24.53 0.39 44.26
N SER A 220 -24.45 -0.42 43.22
CA SER A 220 -23.68 -1.65 43.23
C SER A 220 -22.20 -1.39 42.97
N GLN A 221 -21.33 -2.35 43.32
CA GLN A 221 -19.91 -2.27 43.03
C GLN A 221 -19.68 -2.44 41.51
N GLY A 222 -18.71 -1.73 40.92
CA GLY A 222 -18.42 -1.82 39.48
C GLY A 222 -18.77 -0.57 38.64
N VAL A 223 -19.14 0.54 39.27
CA VAL A 223 -19.49 1.81 38.58
C VAL A 223 -18.28 2.42 37.86
N GLU A 224 -17.07 2.26 38.40
CA GLU A 224 -15.85 2.78 37.77
C GLU A 224 -15.52 2.01 36.49
N GLU A 225 -15.63 0.69 36.52
CA GLU A 225 -15.40 -0.18 35.37
C GLU A 225 -16.46 0.05 34.27
N SER A 226 -17.73 0.21 34.64
CA SER A 226 -18.80 0.50 33.68
C SER A 226 -18.62 1.88 33.02
N LEU A 227 -18.17 2.88 33.80
CA LEU A 227 -17.82 4.21 33.29
C LEU A 227 -16.63 4.15 32.32
N LYS A 228 -15.59 3.37 32.65
CA LYS A 228 -14.43 3.15 31.77
C LYS A 228 -14.83 2.53 30.44
N ASN A 229 -15.67 1.48 30.45
CA ASN A 229 -16.15 0.86 29.20
C ASN A 229 -16.99 1.83 28.36
N ARG A 230 -17.86 2.62 28.99
CA ARG A 230 -18.66 3.66 28.31
C ARG A 230 -17.76 4.69 27.62
N ASN A 231 -16.83 5.28 28.36
CA ASN A 231 -15.97 6.34 27.85
C ASN A 231 -15.02 5.82 26.77
N PHE A 232 -14.43 4.63 26.95
CA PHE A 232 -13.62 3.98 25.92
C PHE A 232 -14.40 3.84 24.60
N THR A 233 -15.64 3.36 24.67
CA THR A 233 -16.46 3.15 23.47
C THR A 233 -16.80 4.48 22.80
N PHE A 234 -17.14 5.50 23.59
CA PHE A 234 -17.39 6.87 23.11
C PHE A 234 -16.16 7.47 22.42
N ASP A 235 -14.99 7.39 23.05
CA ASP A 235 -13.73 7.93 22.52
C ASP A 235 -13.36 7.24 21.21
N LYS A 236 -13.47 5.91 21.17
CA LYS A 236 -13.17 5.12 19.97
C LYS A 236 -14.12 5.46 18.83
N MET A 237 -15.43 5.54 19.07
CA MET A 237 -16.40 5.94 18.05
C MET A 237 -16.12 7.35 17.53
N SER A 238 -15.80 8.29 18.42
CA SER A 238 -15.48 9.68 18.06
C SER A 238 -14.21 9.78 17.22
N ALA A 239 -13.19 8.97 17.52
CA ALA A 239 -11.96 8.88 16.74
C ALA A 239 -12.22 8.37 15.31
N GLU A 240 -13.03 7.32 15.15
CA GLU A 240 -13.38 6.79 13.82
C GLU A 240 -14.23 7.78 13.00
N ILE A 241 -15.14 8.52 13.63
CA ILE A 241 -15.90 9.58 12.93
C ILE A 241 -14.99 10.74 12.52
N THR A 242 -13.99 11.07 13.36
CA THR A 242 -12.98 12.09 13.02
C THR A 242 -12.14 11.63 11.82
N GLU A 243 -11.78 10.35 11.76
CA GLU A 243 -11.05 9.79 10.62
C GLU A 243 -11.90 9.79 9.34
N ILE A 244 -13.19 9.45 9.44
CA ILE A 244 -14.13 9.59 8.32
C ILE A 244 -14.15 11.04 7.81
N ILE A 245 -14.28 12.03 8.69
CA ILE A 245 -14.28 13.46 8.32
C ILE A 245 -12.98 13.85 7.60
N ARG A 246 -11.84 13.32 8.06
CA ARG A 246 -10.53 13.57 7.45
C ARG A 246 -10.45 12.97 6.04
N VAL A 247 -10.77 11.69 5.88
CA VAL A 247 -10.69 10.96 4.61
C VAL A 247 -11.64 11.55 3.56
N LEU A 248 -12.82 12.00 3.96
CA LEU A 248 -13.79 12.65 3.07
C LEU A 248 -13.25 13.91 2.37
N GLN A 249 -12.26 14.59 2.97
CA GLN A 249 -11.67 15.83 2.45
C GLN A 249 -10.46 15.57 1.54
N LEU A 250 -10.01 14.33 1.39
CA LEU A 250 -8.86 14.00 0.56
C LEU A 250 -9.23 14.04 -0.93
N THR A 251 -8.56 14.90 -1.67
CA THR A 251 -8.70 15.06 -3.14
C THR A 251 -7.52 14.48 -3.93
N SER A 252 -6.47 14.05 -3.24
CA SER A 252 -5.26 13.44 -3.79
C SER A 252 -4.66 12.46 -2.77
N TRP A 253 -3.47 11.94 -3.06
CA TRP A 253 -2.78 10.96 -2.22
C TRP A 253 -2.55 11.47 -0.79
N ASP A 254 -2.81 10.62 0.20
CA ASP A 254 -2.71 10.97 1.61
C ASP A 254 -1.24 11.04 2.09
N GLU A 255 -0.60 12.19 1.93
CA GLU A 255 0.74 12.44 2.46
C GLU A 255 0.81 12.41 4.00
N ASP A 256 -0.32 12.64 4.68
CA ASP A 256 -0.43 12.82 6.13
C ASP A 256 -0.71 11.51 6.89
N ALA A 257 -1.28 10.48 6.24
CA ALA A 257 -1.55 9.16 6.82
C ALA A 257 -0.34 8.60 7.60
N TRP A 258 0.84 8.77 7.03
CA TRP A 258 2.06 8.22 7.58
C TRP A 258 2.59 8.99 8.79
N ALA A 259 2.44 10.32 8.82
CA ALA A 259 2.96 11.14 9.92
C ALA A 259 2.26 10.80 11.24
N ASN A 260 0.93 10.69 11.21
CA ASN A 260 0.14 10.35 12.39
C ASN A 260 0.44 8.93 12.88
N LYS A 261 0.60 7.97 11.95
CA LYS A 261 0.94 6.58 12.28
C LYS A 261 2.32 6.47 12.93
N ASP A 262 3.30 7.25 12.49
CA ASP A 262 4.66 7.22 13.05
C ASP A 262 4.68 7.80 14.47
N VAL A 263 3.98 8.92 14.71
CA VAL A 263 3.84 9.50 16.05
C VAL A 263 3.14 8.53 17.01
N GLU A 264 2.03 7.89 16.59
CA GLU A 264 1.33 6.89 17.40
C GLU A 264 2.22 5.68 17.70
N SER A 265 3.00 5.23 16.72
CA SER A 265 3.95 4.12 16.87
C SER A 265 5.08 4.45 17.86
N MET A 266 5.64 5.67 17.79
CA MET A 266 6.66 6.12 18.73
C MET A 266 6.12 6.24 20.16
N LYS A 267 4.91 6.80 20.34
CA LYS A 267 4.26 6.87 21.67
C LYS A 267 4.00 5.48 22.25
N ARG A 268 3.57 4.53 21.42
CA ARG A 268 3.38 3.14 21.83
C ARG A 268 4.69 2.50 22.28
N ALA A 269 5.74 2.65 21.50
CA ALA A 269 7.06 2.12 21.84
C ALA A 269 7.55 2.69 23.19
N LEU A 270 7.38 3.99 23.42
CA LEU A 270 7.70 4.65 24.69
C LEU A 270 6.91 4.05 25.87
N ALA A 271 5.59 3.91 25.74
CA ALA A 271 4.76 3.31 26.79
C ALA A 271 5.19 1.87 27.13
N ILE A 272 5.58 1.08 26.12
CA ILE A 272 6.11 -0.27 26.33
C ILE A 272 7.45 -0.21 27.06
N ILE A 273 8.38 0.66 26.63
CA ILE A 273 9.69 0.85 27.26
C ILE A 273 9.52 1.20 28.75
N GLU A 274 8.67 2.18 29.05
CA GLU A 274 8.37 2.60 30.43
C GLU A 274 7.82 1.45 31.27
N SER A 275 6.85 0.70 30.73
CA SER A 275 6.22 -0.43 31.43
C SER A 275 7.20 -1.57 31.76
N LYS A 276 8.26 -1.76 30.96
CA LYS A 276 9.26 -2.83 31.13
C LYS A 276 10.50 -2.39 31.89
N MET A 277 10.72 -1.09 32.06
CA MET A 277 11.95 -0.52 32.63
C MET A 277 12.26 -1.06 34.03
N ASN A 278 11.27 -1.13 34.91
CA ASN A 278 11.48 -1.60 36.29
C ASN A 278 11.89 -3.07 36.36
N LEU A 279 11.25 -3.92 35.55
CA LEU A 279 11.55 -5.35 35.48
C LEU A 279 12.96 -5.59 34.92
N ALA A 280 13.33 -4.87 33.85
CA ALA A 280 14.65 -4.92 33.25
C ALA A 280 15.75 -4.49 34.24
N LYS A 281 15.57 -3.35 34.91
CA LYS A 281 16.53 -2.85 35.91
C LYS A 281 16.63 -3.77 37.13
N GLY A 282 15.53 -4.40 37.55
CA GLY A 282 15.54 -5.38 38.64
C GLY A 282 16.50 -6.54 38.34
N TRP A 283 16.42 -7.11 37.14
CA TRP A 283 17.28 -8.21 36.71
C TRP A 283 18.74 -7.81 36.51
N LEU A 284 19.02 -6.58 36.08
CA LEU A 284 20.39 -6.07 35.98
C LEU A 284 21.03 -5.85 37.36
N ARG A 285 20.24 -5.48 38.36
CA ARG A 285 20.73 -5.32 39.76
C ARG A 285 20.96 -6.65 40.46
N ASP A 286 20.22 -7.70 40.10
CA ASP A 286 20.38 -9.03 40.68
C ASP A 286 21.54 -9.78 40.00
N PRO A 287 22.67 -10.04 40.70
CA PRO A 287 23.79 -10.77 40.13
C PRO A 287 23.48 -12.24 39.82
N ASN A 288 22.40 -12.79 40.39
CA ASN A 288 21.97 -14.17 40.22
C ASN A 288 20.83 -14.34 39.20
N GLY A 289 20.34 -13.26 38.59
CA GLY A 289 19.25 -13.34 37.62
C GLY A 289 19.64 -14.19 36.41
N LEU A 290 18.86 -15.22 36.09
CA LEU A 290 19.24 -16.21 35.09
C LEU A 290 19.02 -15.65 33.67
N PRO A 291 19.88 -16.00 32.70
CA PRO A 291 19.59 -15.78 31.30
C PRO A 291 18.29 -16.51 30.90
N GLY A 292 17.41 -15.82 30.18
CA GLY A 292 16.07 -16.30 29.79
C GLY A 292 14.94 -15.86 30.71
N ASP A 293 15.24 -15.27 31.88
CA ASP A 293 14.21 -14.77 32.79
C ASP A 293 13.40 -13.61 32.19
N ALA A 294 12.21 -13.38 32.74
CA ALA A 294 11.34 -12.26 32.34
C ALA A 294 12.04 -10.89 32.38
N GLY A 295 13.05 -10.76 33.25
CA GLY A 295 13.91 -9.58 33.35
C GLY A 295 14.86 -9.37 32.18
N GLU A 296 15.55 -10.43 31.70
CA GLU A 296 16.35 -10.33 30.46
C GLU A 296 15.41 -10.01 29.28
N GLN A 297 14.27 -10.70 29.21
CA GLN A 297 13.30 -10.46 28.14
C GLN A 297 12.81 -9.01 28.15
N ALA A 298 12.61 -8.41 29.32
CA ALA A 298 12.28 -6.98 29.44
C ALA A 298 13.39 -6.07 28.87
N VAL A 299 14.67 -6.37 29.11
CA VAL A 299 15.79 -5.64 28.49
C VAL A 299 15.72 -5.75 26.95
N ARG A 300 15.51 -6.96 26.41
CA ARG A 300 15.41 -7.18 24.96
C ARG A 300 14.25 -6.42 24.33
N VAL A 301 13.08 -6.41 24.99
CA VAL A 301 11.90 -5.66 24.53
C VAL A 301 12.19 -4.16 24.49
N ILE A 302 12.85 -3.59 25.51
CA ILE A 302 13.21 -2.16 25.51
C ILE A 302 14.13 -1.81 24.33
N LEU A 303 15.15 -2.65 24.07
CA LEU A 303 16.07 -2.43 22.96
C LEU A 303 15.38 -2.54 21.60
N ASP A 304 14.45 -3.48 21.44
CA ASP A 304 13.66 -3.65 20.21
C ASP A 304 12.73 -2.45 19.95
N GLU A 305 11.98 -2.00 20.97
CA GLU A 305 11.11 -0.83 20.86
C GLU A 305 11.89 0.47 20.59
N ALA A 306 13.05 0.64 21.24
CA ALA A 306 13.94 1.77 20.95
C ALA A 306 14.48 1.70 19.51
N GLY A 307 14.82 0.50 19.02
CA GLY A 307 15.21 0.26 17.65
C GLY A 307 14.12 0.66 16.65
N LYS A 308 12.86 0.29 16.91
CA LYS A 308 11.70 0.68 16.09
C LYS A 308 11.54 2.20 15.99
N VAL A 309 11.75 2.93 17.10
CA VAL A 309 11.73 4.40 17.05
C VAL A 309 12.91 4.94 16.24
N GLY A 310 14.12 4.39 16.43
CA GLY A 310 15.29 4.78 15.64
C GLY A 310 15.09 4.57 14.14
N GLU A 311 14.39 3.53 13.72
CA GLU A 311 14.04 3.26 12.31
C GLU A 311 13.08 4.29 11.71
N LEU A 312 12.29 4.98 12.54
CA LEU A 312 11.40 6.07 12.12
C LEU A 312 12.08 7.46 12.12
N CYS A 313 13.31 7.55 12.63
CA CYS A 313 14.12 8.77 12.58
C CYS A 313 14.91 8.87 11.26
N ALA A 314 15.31 10.09 10.90
CA ALA A 314 16.22 10.35 9.78
C ALA A 314 17.63 10.73 10.28
N GLY A 315 18.62 10.64 9.37
CA GLY A 315 19.93 11.26 9.55
C GLY A 315 20.73 10.80 10.77
N LYS A 316 21.15 11.77 11.61
CA LYS A 316 22.04 11.52 12.76
C LYS A 316 21.30 10.87 13.92
N GLU A 317 20.10 11.33 14.23
CA GLU A 317 19.27 10.82 15.33
C GLU A 317 19.04 9.31 15.21
N ARG A 318 18.70 8.84 14.00
CA ARG A 318 18.58 7.41 13.67
C ARG A 318 19.84 6.62 14.03
N ARG A 319 21.00 7.06 13.54
CA ARG A 319 22.28 6.35 13.74
C ARG A 319 22.64 6.26 15.22
N GLU A 320 22.36 7.30 15.99
CA GLU A 320 22.63 7.32 17.42
C GLU A 320 21.74 6.38 18.23
N ILE A 321 20.43 6.33 17.95
CA ILE A 321 19.49 5.45 18.66
C ILE A 321 19.82 3.98 18.34
N LEU A 322 19.94 3.65 17.04
CA LEU A 322 20.25 2.28 16.60
C LEU A 322 21.62 1.81 17.09
N GLY A 323 22.63 2.70 17.04
CA GLY A 323 23.97 2.41 17.56
C GLY A 323 23.98 2.14 19.06
N ALA A 324 23.25 2.95 19.84
CA ALA A 324 23.13 2.76 21.29
C ALA A 324 22.39 1.45 21.63
N ALA A 325 21.27 1.15 20.96
CA ALA A 325 20.52 -0.09 21.17
C ALA A 325 21.39 -1.32 20.86
N LYS A 326 22.15 -1.30 19.77
CA LYS A 326 23.08 -2.38 19.38
C LYS A 326 24.19 -2.58 20.41
N ALA A 327 24.86 -1.50 20.83
CA ALA A 327 25.92 -1.58 21.83
C ALA A 327 25.42 -2.14 23.17
N LEU A 328 24.24 -1.70 23.63
CA LEU A 328 23.63 -2.20 24.86
C LEU A 328 23.21 -3.66 24.75
N GLY A 329 22.69 -4.09 23.60
CA GLY A 329 22.40 -5.49 23.31
C GLY A 329 23.63 -6.39 23.45
N GLN A 330 24.75 -5.97 22.85
CA GLN A 330 26.02 -6.71 22.93
C GLN A 330 26.57 -6.78 24.36
N ILE A 331 26.47 -5.70 25.13
CA ILE A 331 26.90 -5.72 26.54
C ILE A 331 25.97 -6.63 27.35
N CYS A 332 24.66 -6.64 27.05
CA CYS A 332 23.71 -7.55 27.68
C CYS A 332 24.04 -9.02 27.37
N ASP A 333 24.42 -9.35 26.13
CA ASP A 333 24.87 -10.71 25.77
C ASP A 333 26.09 -11.14 26.60
N GLN A 334 27.06 -10.23 26.79
CA GLN A 334 28.23 -10.49 27.64
C GLN A 334 27.83 -10.70 29.11
N VAL A 335 26.84 -9.98 29.62
CA VAL A 335 26.30 -10.21 30.98
C VAL A 335 25.66 -11.59 31.07
N CYS A 336 24.84 -11.98 30.08
CA CYS A 336 24.21 -13.31 30.04
C CYS A 336 25.25 -14.44 29.99
N GLU A 337 26.30 -14.30 29.17
CA GLU A 337 27.38 -15.28 29.06
C GLU A 337 28.15 -15.43 30.37
N LEU A 338 28.49 -14.32 31.04
CA LEU A 338 29.14 -14.35 32.35
C LEU A 338 28.25 -15.00 33.41
N ARG A 339 26.94 -14.70 33.43
CA ARG A 339 25.99 -15.32 34.37
C ARG A 339 25.80 -16.81 34.09
N ALA A 340 25.72 -17.23 32.83
CA ALA A 340 25.63 -18.64 32.43
C ALA A 340 26.87 -19.45 32.87
N ARG A 341 28.04 -18.80 32.92
CA ARG A 341 29.29 -19.39 33.45
C ARG A 341 29.40 -19.34 34.98
N GLY A 342 28.35 -18.92 35.70
CA GLY A 342 28.36 -18.75 37.15
C GLY A 342 29.17 -17.53 37.64
N GLN A 343 29.58 -16.63 36.74
CA GLN A 343 30.39 -15.44 37.04
C GLN A 343 29.54 -14.17 37.23
N GLY A 344 28.24 -14.31 37.50
CA GLY A 344 27.32 -13.17 37.71
C GLY A 344 27.72 -12.19 38.81
N PRO A 345 28.19 -12.66 39.99
CA PRO A 345 28.70 -11.78 41.06
C PRO A 345 30.09 -11.20 40.80
N ALA A 346 30.75 -11.52 39.67
CA ALA A 346 32.08 -10.99 39.39
C ALA A 346 32.02 -9.46 39.18
N PRO A 347 33.03 -8.68 39.62
CA PRO A 347 33.03 -7.22 39.45
C PRO A 347 32.80 -6.77 38.01
N VAL A 348 33.37 -7.50 37.04
CA VAL A 348 33.22 -7.23 35.61
C VAL A 348 31.77 -7.43 35.15
N ALA A 349 31.09 -8.48 35.63
CA ALA A 349 29.69 -8.75 35.28
C ALA A 349 28.75 -7.70 35.88
N MET A 350 28.96 -7.33 37.15
CA MET A 350 28.18 -6.27 37.81
C MET A 350 28.41 -4.89 37.18
N GLN A 351 29.66 -4.57 36.81
CA GLN A 351 29.98 -3.33 36.11
C GLN A 351 29.30 -3.25 34.73
N LYS A 352 29.32 -4.34 33.95
CA LYS A 352 28.62 -4.42 32.67
C LYS A 352 27.10 -4.32 32.84
N ALA A 353 26.53 -4.99 33.84
CA ALA A 353 25.10 -4.89 34.12
C ALA A 353 24.69 -3.46 34.51
N GLN A 354 25.51 -2.75 35.29
CA GLN A 354 25.31 -1.34 35.62
C GLN A 354 25.45 -0.43 34.39
N GLN A 355 26.39 -0.74 33.48
CA GLN A 355 26.54 -0.04 32.21
C GLN A 355 25.30 -0.19 31.33
N VAL A 356 24.71 -1.40 31.25
CA VAL A 356 23.44 -1.61 30.56
C VAL A 356 22.34 -0.79 31.23
N ALA A 357 22.21 -0.84 32.55
CA ALA A 357 21.15 -0.14 33.28
C ALA A 357 21.19 1.39 33.05
N GLY A 358 22.37 2.02 33.14
CA GLY A 358 22.53 3.44 32.84
C GLY A 358 22.40 3.77 31.35
N GLY A 359 22.81 2.85 30.48
CA GLY A 359 22.63 3.00 29.04
C GLY A 359 21.17 2.95 28.60
N LEU A 360 20.32 2.14 29.25
CA LEU A 360 18.88 2.11 29.01
C LEU A 360 18.23 3.47 29.30
N ASP A 361 18.65 4.19 30.34
CA ASP A 361 18.14 5.53 30.65
C ASP A 361 18.50 6.55 29.57
N ILE A 362 19.75 6.52 29.09
CA ILE A 362 20.21 7.39 28.01
C ILE A 362 19.45 7.08 26.72
N LEU A 363 19.26 5.79 26.40
CA LEU A 363 18.53 5.36 25.21
C LEU A 363 17.08 5.83 25.26
N THR A 364 16.37 5.63 26.38
CA THR A 364 15.00 6.12 26.57
C THR A 364 14.91 7.63 26.39
N GLY A 365 15.83 8.41 26.98
CA GLY A 365 15.86 9.86 26.79
C GLY A 365 16.06 10.30 25.33
N LYS A 366 16.84 9.55 24.54
CA LYS A 366 16.97 9.79 23.09
C LYS A 366 15.68 9.48 22.34
N VAL A 367 15.03 8.37 22.65
CA VAL A 367 13.74 7.95 22.06
C VAL A 367 12.64 8.98 22.37
N GLU A 368 12.57 9.48 23.61
CA GLU A 368 11.62 10.53 24.02
C GLU A 368 11.84 11.84 23.26
N ASN A 369 13.09 12.23 23.03
CA ASN A 369 13.41 13.44 22.26
C ASN A 369 12.97 13.32 20.80
N ALA A 370 13.25 12.18 20.17
CA ALA A 370 12.82 11.90 18.80
C ALA A 370 11.29 11.93 18.65
N ALA A 371 10.58 11.26 19.56
CA ALA A 371 9.12 11.23 19.56
C ALA A 371 8.50 12.63 19.72
N ARG A 372 9.01 13.41 20.68
CA ARG A 372 8.56 14.79 20.90
C ARG A 372 8.83 15.70 19.70
N LYS A 373 9.99 15.54 19.05
CA LYS A 373 10.37 16.31 17.87
C LYS A 373 9.41 16.03 16.71
N LEU A 374 9.18 14.76 16.38
CA LEU A 374 8.28 14.40 15.27
C LEU A 374 6.83 14.81 15.55
N GLU A 375 6.36 14.64 16.80
CA GLU A 375 5.04 15.11 17.22
C GLU A 375 4.91 16.63 17.09
N ALA A 376 5.92 17.39 17.57
CA ALA A 376 5.91 18.85 17.48
C ALA A 376 5.90 19.35 16.03
N MET A 377 6.69 18.73 15.14
CA MET A 377 6.69 19.05 13.71
C MET A 377 5.33 18.75 13.05
N THR A 378 4.73 17.61 13.37
CA THR A 378 3.43 17.19 12.82
C THR A 378 2.30 18.10 13.30
N ASN A 379 2.26 18.41 14.59
CA ASN A 379 1.27 19.32 15.19
C ASN A 379 1.40 20.74 14.62
N ALA A 380 2.63 21.24 14.46
CA ALA A 380 2.87 22.56 13.86
C ALA A 380 2.41 22.61 12.39
N ARG A 381 2.67 21.55 11.59
CA ARG A 381 2.18 21.42 10.20
C ARG A 381 0.65 21.47 10.16
N GLN A 382 -0.03 20.71 11.02
CA GLN A 382 -1.49 20.71 11.09
C GLN A 382 -2.04 22.07 11.54
N ALA A 383 -1.38 22.75 12.48
CA ALA A 383 -1.76 24.09 12.92
C ALA A 383 -1.63 25.12 11.80
N ILE A 384 -0.57 25.04 10.98
CA ILE A 384 -0.40 25.88 9.78
C ILE A 384 -1.53 25.63 8.79
N ALA A 385 -1.83 24.36 8.48
CA ALA A 385 -2.91 24.00 7.56
C ALA A 385 -4.28 24.55 8.02
N LYS A 386 -4.62 24.41 9.31
CA LYS A 386 -5.89 24.97 9.84
C LYS A 386 -5.96 26.49 9.80
N ARG A 387 -4.83 27.18 9.96
CA ARG A 387 -4.77 28.64 10.01
C ARG A 387 -4.70 29.28 8.63
N ILE A 388 -4.27 28.55 7.61
CA ILE A 388 -4.11 29.09 6.27
C ILE A 388 -5.45 29.53 5.67
N ASP A 389 -6.52 28.77 5.87
CA ASP A 389 -7.85 29.10 5.35
C ASP A 389 -8.42 30.38 5.96
N ALA A 390 -8.23 30.55 7.28
CA ALA A 390 -8.60 31.77 7.99
C ALA A 390 -7.76 32.97 7.52
N ALA A 391 -6.46 32.77 7.29
CA ALA A 391 -5.57 33.80 6.75
C ALA A 391 -5.97 34.20 5.32
N GLN A 392 -6.26 33.25 4.43
CA GLN A 392 -6.71 33.53 3.06
C GLN A 392 -8.05 34.27 3.06
N SER A 393 -8.99 33.89 3.94
CA SER A 393 -10.27 34.59 4.09
C SER A 393 -10.08 36.04 4.54
N TRP A 394 -9.15 36.30 5.46
CA TRP A 394 -8.81 37.66 5.90
C TRP A 394 -8.10 38.49 4.83
N LEU A 395 -7.25 37.87 4.01
CA LEU A 395 -6.59 38.54 2.89
C LEU A 395 -7.60 38.94 1.81
N ALA A 396 -8.65 38.12 1.62
CA ALA A 396 -9.72 38.39 0.67
C ALA A 396 -10.67 39.53 1.11
N ASP A 397 -10.83 39.74 2.42
CA ASP A 397 -11.62 40.85 2.97
C ASP A 397 -10.78 42.13 3.13
N PRO A 398 -11.01 43.19 2.32
CA PRO A 398 -10.29 44.46 2.43
C PRO A 398 -10.46 45.17 3.79
N ASN A 399 -11.51 44.83 4.54
CA ASN A 399 -11.86 45.40 5.84
C ASN A 399 -11.53 44.46 7.01
N GLY A 400 -10.81 43.37 6.76
CA GLY A 400 -10.49 42.38 7.79
C GLY A 400 -9.75 43.00 8.99
N GLY A 401 -10.25 42.71 10.20
CA GLY A 401 -9.74 43.24 11.46
C GLY A 401 -8.41 42.61 11.94
N PRO A 402 -7.88 43.02 13.10
CA PRO A 402 -6.57 42.57 13.61
C PRO A 402 -6.50 41.05 13.90
N GLU A 403 -7.63 40.38 14.10
CA GLU A 403 -7.72 38.93 14.35
C GLU A 403 -7.12 38.10 13.21
N GLY A 404 -7.25 38.54 11.95
CA GLY A 404 -6.65 37.82 10.83
C GLY A 404 -5.14 38.04 10.69
N GLU A 405 -4.64 39.22 11.08
CA GLU A 405 -3.20 39.44 11.21
C GLU A 405 -2.60 38.53 12.29
N GLU A 406 -3.31 38.36 13.41
CA GLU A 406 -2.92 37.44 14.47
C GLU A 406 -2.86 35.98 14.00
N ASN A 407 -3.80 35.57 13.14
CA ASN A 407 -3.76 34.25 12.52
C ASN A 407 -2.51 34.04 11.64
N ILE A 408 -2.13 35.04 10.83
CA ILE A 408 -0.88 34.99 10.05
C ILE A 408 0.33 34.94 10.98
N ARG A 409 0.37 35.77 12.02
CA ARG A 409 1.49 35.78 12.99
C ARG A 409 1.63 34.43 13.70
N ALA A 410 0.52 33.81 14.09
CA ALA A 410 0.51 32.49 14.69
C ALA A 410 0.99 31.42 13.70
N LEU A 411 0.57 31.48 12.44
CA LEU A 411 1.05 30.60 11.37
C LEU A 411 2.57 30.71 11.19
N LEU A 412 3.12 31.94 11.14
CA LEU A 412 4.56 32.18 11.04
C LEU A 412 5.33 31.65 12.27
N ALA A 413 4.75 31.73 13.46
CA ALA A 413 5.35 31.18 14.68
C ALA A 413 5.43 29.64 14.62
N GLU A 414 4.42 28.97 14.08
CA GLU A 414 4.44 27.52 13.85
C GLU A 414 5.46 27.13 12.77
N ALA A 415 5.56 27.90 11.69
CA ALA A 415 6.57 27.67 10.66
C ALA A 415 8.00 27.85 11.21
N LYS A 416 8.20 28.83 12.09
CA LYS A 416 9.47 29.02 12.81
C LYS A 416 9.80 27.82 13.70
N ARG A 417 8.81 27.28 14.42
CA ARG A 417 8.99 26.08 15.24
C ARG A 417 9.49 24.90 14.40
N ILE A 418 9.00 24.72 13.18
CA ILE A 418 9.48 23.67 12.27
C ILE A 418 10.91 23.95 11.80
N ALA A 419 11.24 25.20 11.47
CA ALA A 419 12.60 25.58 11.12
C ALA A 419 13.60 25.30 12.27
N ASP A 420 13.23 25.62 13.51
CA ASP A 420 14.06 25.40 14.69
C ASP A 420 14.31 23.89 14.97
N LEU A 421 13.39 23.02 14.54
CA LEU A 421 13.51 21.55 14.65
C LEU A 421 14.15 20.89 13.43
N CYS A 422 14.45 21.65 12.37
CA CYS A 422 15.03 21.12 11.14
C CYS A 422 16.54 20.87 11.30
N GLU A 423 17.03 19.74 10.79
CA GLU A 423 18.46 19.39 10.85
C GLU A 423 19.27 19.97 9.67
N ASP A 424 18.63 20.22 8.53
CA ASP A 424 19.29 20.80 7.35
C ASP A 424 19.36 22.33 7.49
N PRO A 425 20.58 22.91 7.59
CA PRO A 425 20.73 24.36 7.70
C PRO A 425 20.15 25.11 6.50
N LYS A 426 20.20 24.54 5.29
CA LYS A 426 19.70 25.18 4.08
C LYS A 426 18.18 25.29 4.10
N GLU A 427 17.48 24.21 4.44
CA GLU A 427 16.01 24.23 4.53
C GLU A 427 15.53 25.16 5.64
N ARG A 428 16.21 25.14 6.80
CA ARG A 428 15.92 26.06 7.90
C ARG A 428 16.03 27.51 7.44
N ASP A 429 17.15 27.88 6.82
CA ASP A 429 17.42 29.26 6.43
C ASP A 429 16.47 29.72 5.30
N ASP A 430 16.05 28.82 4.41
CA ASP A 430 15.02 29.08 3.39
C ASP A 430 13.65 29.40 4.01
N ILE A 431 13.22 28.63 5.02
CA ILE A 431 11.97 28.86 5.74
C ILE A 431 12.02 30.19 6.49
N LEU A 432 13.12 30.47 7.21
CA LEU A 432 13.30 31.71 7.97
C LEU A 432 13.25 32.95 7.08
N ARG A 433 13.83 32.89 5.86
CA ARG A 433 13.74 33.98 4.88
C ARG A 433 12.30 34.26 4.45
N SER A 434 11.53 33.21 4.13
CA SER A 434 10.12 33.36 3.77
C SER A 434 9.27 33.89 4.91
N ILE A 435 9.55 33.49 6.15
CA ILE A 435 8.87 34.03 7.34
C ILE A 435 9.11 35.55 7.46
N ALA A 436 10.36 35.99 7.29
CA ALA A 436 10.71 37.41 7.39
C ALA A 436 10.04 38.26 6.30
N GLU A 437 10.00 37.75 5.07
CA GLU A 437 9.31 38.40 3.95
C GLU A 437 7.82 38.54 4.20
N ILE A 438 7.13 37.45 4.56
CA ILE A 438 5.68 37.46 4.79
C ILE A 438 5.34 38.41 5.94
N ALA A 439 6.09 38.37 7.05
CA ALA A 439 5.87 39.27 8.18
C ALA A 439 5.95 40.75 7.78
N MET A 440 6.92 41.11 6.93
CA MET A 440 7.09 42.47 6.43
C MET A 440 5.94 42.89 5.50
N LEU A 441 5.54 42.03 4.56
CA LEU A 441 4.42 42.29 3.65
C LEU A 441 3.09 42.43 4.41
N THR A 442 2.83 41.54 5.39
CA THR A 442 1.62 41.58 6.23
C THR A 442 1.57 42.86 7.06
N ALA A 443 2.68 43.29 7.66
CA ALA A 443 2.73 44.56 8.39
C ALA A 443 2.42 45.77 7.49
N LYS A 444 2.95 45.76 6.25
CA LYS A 444 2.63 46.80 5.25
C LYS A 444 1.14 46.81 4.88
N LEU A 445 0.52 45.63 4.71
CA LEU A 445 -0.90 45.52 4.41
C LEU A 445 -1.78 46.01 5.57
N SER A 446 -1.47 45.61 6.80
CA SER A 446 -2.17 46.07 8.01
C SER A 446 -2.10 47.58 8.16
N GLU A 447 -0.94 48.19 7.85
CA GLU A 447 -0.80 49.65 7.87
C GLU A 447 -1.70 50.33 6.83
N LEU A 448 -1.76 49.80 5.60
CA LEU A 448 -2.67 50.31 4.58
C LEU A 448 -4.14 50.21 5.01
N ARG A 449 -4.54 49.09 5.62
CA ARG A 449 -5.90 48.90 6.17
C ARG A 449 -6.20 49.90 7.28
N ARG A 450 -5.25 50.12 8.20
CA ARG A 450 -5.37 51.10 9.30
C ARG A 450 -5.50 52.54 8.80
N GLN A 451 -4.88 52.86 7.67
CA GLN A 451 -5.01 54.16 6.99
C GLN A 451 -6.31 54.30 6.17
N GLY A 452 -7.22 53.32 6.22
CA GLY A 452 -8.45 53.30 5.40
C GLY A 452 -8.20 53.00 3.91
N LYS A 453 -7.00 52.56 3.55
CA LYS A 453 -6.58 52.23 2.17
C LYS A 453 -6.67 50.72 1.87
N GLY A 454 -7.42 49.97 2.68
CA GLY A 454 -7.55 48.51 2.56
C GLY A 454 -8.11 48.04 1.22
N ASP A 455 -8.94 48.86 0.57
CA ASP A 455 -9.57 48.54 -0.72
C ASP A 455 -8.81 49.08 -1.95
N THR A 456 -7.63 49.67 -1.75
CA THR A 456 -6.83 50.21 -2.86
C THR A 456 -6.25 49.09 -3.75
N PRO A 457 -5.98 49.35 -5.04
CA PRO A 457 -5.29 48.39 -5.90
C PRO A 457 -3.94 47.92 -5.32
N GLU A 458 -3.21 48.80 -4.64
CA GLU A 458 -1.95 48.44 -3.95
C GLU A 458 -2.21 47.43 -2.81
N ALA A 459 -3.19 47.68 -1.95
CA ALA A 459 -3.53 46.79 -0.84
C ALA A 459 -4.06 45.43 -1.33
N ARG A 460 -4.90 45.41 -2.37
CA ARG A 460 -5.39 44.17 -2.99
C ARG A 460 -4.27 43.36 -3.65
N ALA A 461 -3.34 44.02 -4.35
CA ALA A 461 -2.16 43.36 -4.94
C ALA A 461 -1.24 42.79 -3.85
N LEU A 462 -1.02 43.53 -2.77
CA LEU A 462 -0.22 43.09 -1.63
C LEU A 462 -0.86 41.90 -0.92
N ALA A 463 -2.19 41.92 -0.71
CA ALA A 463 -2.92 40.80 -0.12
C ALA A 463 -2.81 39.53 -0.98
N LYS A 464 -2.91 39.66 -2.31
CA LYS A 464 -2.69 38.55 -3.25
C LYS A 464 -1.26 38.00 -3.15
N HIS A 465 -0.27 38.88 -3.06
CA HIS A 465 1.14 38.48 -2.91
C HIS A 465 1.38 37.72 -1.59
N ILE A 466 0.86 38.22 -0.47
CA ILE A 466 0.93 37.52 0.82
C ILE A 466 0.26 36.15 0.74
N GLY A 467 -0.90 36.07 0.09
CA GLY A 467 -1.63 34.81 -0.10
C GLY A 467 -0.79 33.75 -0.83
N ALA A 468 -0.07 34.14 -1.89
CA ALA A 468 0.85 33.26 -2.62
C ALA A 468 2.08 32.87 -1.77
N ALA A 469 2.67 33.84 -1.06
CA ALA A 469 3.82 33.60 -0.20
C ALA A 469 3.50 32.64 0.96
N LEU A 470 2.30 32.71 1.53
CA LEU A 470 1.82 31.76 2.55
C LEU A 470 1.73 30.32 2.03
N GLN A 471 1.24 30.13 0.79
CA GLN A 471 1.19 28.82 0.14
C GLN A 471 2.62 28.27 -0.11
N ASN A 472 3.54 29.13 -0.57
CA ASN A 472 4.93 28.75 -0.76
C ASN A 472 5.61 28.35 0.57
N LEU A 473 5.37 29.11 1.65
CA LEU A 473 5.82 28.77 2.99
C LEU A 473 5.28 27.41 3.44
N GLN A 474 3.99 27.13 3.21
CA GLN A 474 3.38 25.84 3.52
C GLN A 474 4.09 24.69 2.78
N SER A 475 4.39 24.86 1.49
CA SER A 475 5.15 23.86 0.71
C SER A 475 6.56 23.61 1.29
N LYS A 476 7.32 24.66 1.59
CA LYS A 476 8.65 24.55 2.22
C LYS A 476 8.61 23.84 3.56
N VAL A 477 7.64 24.20 4.40
CA VAL A 477 7.43 23.57 5.70
C VAL A 477 7.04 22.09 5.55
N ASN A 478 6.13 21.78 4.61
CA ASN A 478 5.73 20.41 4.31
C ASN A 478 6.92 19.55 3.89
N ARG A 479 7.81 20.11 3.05
CA ARG A 479 9.06 19.46 2.63
C ARG A 479 10.01 19.21 3.79
N ALA A 480 10.22 20.18 4.69
CA ALA A 480 11.05 20.00 5.87
C ALA A 480 10.54 18.88 6.81
N VAL A 481 9.21 18.76 6.96
CA VAL A 481 8.57 17.66 7.71
C VAL A 481 8.66 16.32 6.97
N ALA A 482 8.68 16.32 5.64
CA ALA A 482 8.92 15.11 4.85
C ALA A 482 10.37 14.63 5.00
N ASN A 483 11.35 15.55 4.94
CA ASN A 483 12.77 15.24 5.01
C ASN A 483 13.25 14.83 6.41
N SER A 484 12.50 15.17 7.46
CA SER A 484 12.77 14.68 8.82
C SER A 484 12.38 13.21 9.02
N ARG A 485 11.75 12.58 8.02
CA ARG A 485 11.34 11.17 8.03
C ARG A 485 12.16 10.36 7.04
N PRO A 486 12.55 9.13 7.37
CA PRO A 486 13.25 8.26 6.44
C PRO A 486 12.30 7.76 5.35
N ALA A 487 12.87 7.40 4.19
CA ALA A 487 12.12 6.68 3.17
C ALA A 487 11.63 5.34 3.74
N LYS A 488 10.35 5.01 3.51
CA LYS A 488 9.73 3.80 4.08
C LYS A 488 9.93 2.60 3.16
N ALA A 489 10.40 1.51 3.76
CA ALA A 489 10.36 0.20 3.13
C ALA A 489 8.92 -0.32 3.05
N ALA A 490 8.68 -1.29 2.17
CA ALA A 490 7.40 -1.95 2.04
C ALA A 490 6.99 -2.65 3.35
N ILE A 491 5.68 -2.72 3.61
CA ILE A 491 5.16 -3.32 4.85
C ILE A 491 5.23 -4.84 4.83
N ASN A 492 5.04 -5.47 3.67
CA ASN A 492 5.06 -6.93 3.50
C ASN A 492 6.48 -7.45 3.20
N LEU A 493 6.66 -8.77 3.32
CA LEU A 493 7.97 -9.40 3.15
C LEU A 493 8.47 -9.30 1.70
N GLU A 494 7.62 -9.66 0.72
CA GLU A 494 8.01 -9.68 -0.69
C GLU A 494 8.37 -8.29 -1.22
N GLY A 495 7.65 -7.25 -0.79
CA GLY A 495 7.99 -5.88 -1.15
C GLY A 495 9.35 -5.44 -0.58
N LYS A 496 9.69 -5.84 0.65
CA LYS A 496 11.03 -5.58 1.22
C LYS A 496 12.12 -6.32 0.45
N MET A 497 11.87 -7.59 0.10
CA MET A 497 12.80 -8.38 -0.71
C MET A 497 13.03 -7.72 -2.07
N GLU A 498 11.97 -7.25 -2.73
CA GLU A 498 12.09 -6.56 -4.02
C GLU A 498 12.90 -5.27 -3.91
N GLN A 499 12.61 -4.43 -2.92
CA GLN A 499 13.36 -3.18 -2.68
C GLN A 499 14.84 -3.46 -2.37
N ALA A 500 15.12 -4.48 -1.56
CA ALA A 500 16.47 -4.91 -1.25
C ALA A 500 17.21 -5.39 -2.51
N LEU A 501 16.59 -6.27 -3.30
CA LEU A 501 17.18 -6.81 -4.53
C LEU A 501 17.45 -5.73 -5.58
N ARG A 502 16.55 -4.75 -5.70
CA ARG A 502 16.73 -3.61 -6.62
C ARG A 502 18.00 -2.82 -6.30
N TRP A 503 18.24 -2.54 -5.03
CA TRP A 503 19.46 -1.87 -4.58
C TRP A 503 20.70 -2.75 -4.76
N ILE A 504 20.60 -4.06 -4.47
CA ILE A 504 21.71 -5.01 -4.67
C ILE A 504 22.14 -5.09 -6.14
N GLU A 505 21.19 -5.03 -7.07
CA GLU A 505 21.47 -5.05 -8.51
C GLU A 505 22.08 -3.75 -9.02
N ASN A 506 21.74 -2.60 -8.41
CA ASN A 506 22.23 -1.28 -8.84
C ASN A 506 22.61 -0.41 -7.62
N PRO A 507 23.70 -0.75 -6.89
CA PRO A 507 24.00 -0.11 -5.61
C PRO A 507 24.50 1.34 -5.75
N SER A 508 24.91 1.74 -6.96
CA SER A 508 25.34 3.12 -7.28
C SER A 508 24.18 4.08 -7.54
N VAL A 509 22.95 3.58 -7.75
CA VAL A 509 21.77 4.40 -8.04
C VAL A 509 21.11 4.83 -6.73
N ASP A 510 20.88 6.14 -6.57
CA ASP A 510 20.20 6.67 -5.38
C ASP A 510 18.72 6.26 -5.35
N ASP A 511 18.41 5.29 -4.50
CA ASP A 511 17.07 4.81 -4.22
C ASP A 511 16.44 5.49 -2.98
N ARG A 512 17.01 6.63 -2.54
CA ARG A 512 16.68 7.34 -1.30
C ARG A 512 16.86 6.49 -0.03
N GLY A 513 17.71 5.45 -0.11
CA GLY A 513 18.02 4.55 1.00
C GLY A 513 16.96 3.47 1.26
N VAL A 514 15.98 3.30 0.38
CA VAL A 514 14.84 2.37 0.54
C VAL A 514 15.32 0.91 0.58
N GLY A 515 16.23 0.50 -0.29
CA GLY A 515 16.72 -0.88 -0.36
C GLY A 515 17.49 -1.27 0.89
N GLN A 516 18.36 -0.40 1.40
CA GLN A 516 19.04 -0.64 2.68
C GLN A 516 18.06 -0.63 3.86
N ALA A 517 17.04 0.25 3.84
CA ALA A 517 15.99 0.25 4.86
C ALA A 517 15.17 -1.05 4.84
N ALA A 518 14.89 -1.60 3.66
CA ALA A 518 14.23 -2.88 3.51
C ALA A 518 15.06 -4.03 4.10
N ILE A 519 16.36 -4.09 3.82
CA ILE A 519 17.27 -5.08 4.44
C ILE A 519 17.29 -4.93 5.96
N ARG A 520 17.40 -3.71 6.49
CA ARG A 520 17.34 -3.46 7.95
C ARG A 520 16.01 -3.92 8.56
N GLY A 521 14.89 -3.68 7.88
CA GLY A 521 13.58 -4.19 8.28
C GLY A 521 13.54 -5.72 8.34
N LEU A 522 14.10 -6.41 7.35
CA LEU A 522 14.21 -7.88 7.36
C LEU A 522 15.07 -8.38 8.51
N LEU A 523 16.21 -7.72 8.77
CA LEU A 523 17.10 -8.06 9.88
C LEU A 523 16.43 -7.87 11.25
N ALA A 524 15.67 -6.78 11.42
CA ALA A 524 14.92 -6.51 12.64
C ALA A 524 13.90 -7.61 12.90
N GLU A 525 13.15 -8.03 11.88
CA GLU A 525 12.19 -9.14 12.00
C GLU A 525 12.88 -10.49 12.29
N GLY A 526 14.01 -10.77 11.65
CA GLY A 526 14.81 -11.97 11.94
C GLY A 526 15.31 -12.01 13.38
N ARG A 527 15.83 -10.89 13.89
CA ARG A 527 16.25 -10.77 15.31
C ARG A 527 15.05 -10.89 16.26
N ARG A 528 13.89 -10.31 15.90
CA ARG A 528 12.65 -10.40 16.68
C ARG A 528 12.12 -11.84 16.78
N LEU A 529 12.16 -12.60 15.69
CA LEU A 529 11.84 -14.02 15.66
C LEU A 529 12.83 -14.83 16.51
N ALA A 530 14.13 -14.55 16.38
CA ALA A 530 15.18 -15.27 17.12
C ALA A 530 15.01 -15.19 18.64
N ASN A 531 14.48 -14.07 19.16
CA ASN A 531 14.21 -13.91 20.59
C ASN A 531 13.16 -14.89 21.15
N GLY A 532 12.28 -15.44 20.30
CA GLY A 532 11.30 -16.47 20.68
C GLY A 532 11.84 -17.90 20.58
N LEU A 533 13.04 -18.11 20.05
CA LEU A 533 13.62 -19.43 19.79
C LEU A 533 14.55 -19.89 20.93
N LEU A 534 14.69 -21.21 21.08
CA LEU A 534 15.62 -21.85 22.02
C LEU A 534 17.07 -21.77 21.51
N GLY A 535 18.03 -21.72 22.45
CA GLY A 535 19.45 -21.39 22.25
C GLY A 535 20.07 -21.72 20.88
N PRO A 536 20.14 -23.00 20.46
CA PRO A 536 20.78 -23.36 19.19
C PRO A 536 20.09 -22.73 17.96
N TYR A 537 18.76 -22.76 17.90
CA TYR A 537 17.97 -22.19 16.81
C TYR A 537 18.02 -20.66 16.80
N ARG A 538 18.08 -20.05 17.98
CA ARG A 538 18.27 -18.60 18.14
C ARG A 538 19.62 -18.16 17.56
N GLN A 539 20.70 -18.85 17.90
CA GLN A 539 22.05 -18.50 17.43
C GLN A 539 22.21 -18.70 15.92
N ASP A 540 21.62 -19.75 15.34
CA ASP A 540 21.60 -19.96 13.89
C ASP A 540 20.91 -18.80 13.15
N LEU A 541 19.72 -18.38 13.60
CA LEU A 541 19.01 -17.27 12.98
C LEU A 541 19.74 -15.92 13.15
N LEU A 542 20.31 -15.65 14.33
CA LEU A 542 21.11 -14.44 14.56
C LEU A 542 22.37 -14.42 13.69
N GLY A 543 23.06 -15.55 13.53
CA GLY A 543 24.23 -15.65 12.66
C GLY A 543 23.92 -15.33 11.20
N ARG A 544 22.76 -15.73 10.70
CA ARG A 544 22.29 -15.37 9.34
C ARG A 544 21.98 -13.88 9.23
N CYS A 545 21.33 -13.29 10.24
CA CYS A 545 21.12 -11.84 10.30
C CYS A 545 22.44 -11.07 10.26
N ASP A 546 23.42 -11.45 11.10
CA ASP A 546 24.71 -10.78 11.17
C ASP A 546 25.48 -10.88 9.85
N ARG A 547 25.41 -12.04 9.16
CA ARG A 547 26.02 -12.23 7.83
C ARG A 547 25.40 -11.31 6.77
N VAL A 548 24.08 -11.19 6.73
CA VAL A 548 23.37 -10.29 5.80
C VAL A 548 23.74 -8.83 6.10
N GLU A 549 23.78 -8.42 7.36
CA GLU A 549 24.17 -7.06 7.76
C GLU A 549 25.60 -6.73 7.33
N GLN A 550 26.55 -7.65 7.53
CA GLN A 550 27.93 -7.48 7.11
C GLN A 550 28.08 -7.29 5.59
N LEU A 551 27.43 -8.14 4.80
CA LEU A 551 27.46 -8.06 3.34
C LEU A 551 26.80 -6.78 2.81
N MET A 552 25.68 -6.35 3.43
CA MET A 552 25.03 -5.08 3.11
C MET A 552 25.95 -3.89 3.38
N LEU A 553 26.59 -3.83 4.55
CA LEU A 553 27.51 -2.75 4.89
C LEU A 553 28.72 -2.72 3.94
N GLN A 554 29.25 -3.89 3.57
CA GLN A 554 30.35 -3.99 2.62
C GLN A 554 29.95 -3.47 1.22
N LEU A 555 28.76 -3.83 0.72
CA LEU A 555 28.30 -3.35 -0.58
C LEU A 555 28.02 -1.83 -0.55
N ALA A 556 27.45 -1.33 0.54
CA ALA A 556 27.19 0.10 0.72
C ALA A 556 28.49 0.92 0.78
N ASP A 557 29.54 0.39 1.43
CA ASP A 557 30.85 1.02 1.48
C ASP A 557 31.51 1.08 0.10
N LEU A 558 31.50 -0.02 -0.65
CA LEU A 558 31.99 -0.06 -2.03
C LEU A 558 31.26 0.94 -2.93
N ALA A 559 29.93 1.00 -2.84
CA ALA A 559 29.12 1.94 -3.61
C ALA A 559 29.42 3.41 -3.24
N ALA A 560 29.59 3.71 -1.95
CA ALA A 560 29.91 5.06 -1.48
C ALA A 560 31.28 5.57 -1.98
N HIS A 561 32.22 4.66 -2.25
CA HIS A 561 33.52 4.97 -2.85
C HIS A 561 33.49 5.02 -4.39
N GLY A 562 32.32 4.85 -5.02
CA GLY A 562 32.18 4.80 -6.48
C GLY A 562 32.56 3.46 -7.11
N GLU A 563 32.79 2.42 -6.30
CA GLU A 563 33.18 1.08 -6.75
C GLU A 563 31.99 0.09 -6.81
N GLY A 564 30.76 0.61 -6.87
CA GLY A 564 29.52 -0.19 -6.84
C GLY A 564 29.34 -1.15 -8.03
N GLU A 565 30.07 -0.95 -9.13
CA GLU A 565 30.06 -1.83 -10.31
C GLU A 565 31.32 -2.71 -10.42
N SER A 566 32.23 -2.64 -9.43
CA SER A 566 33.45 -3.43 -9.43
C SER A 566 33.16 -4.94 -9.39
N PRO A 567 34.06 -5.82 -9.91
CA PRO A 567 33.90 -7.27 -9.77
C PRO A 567 33.74 -7.72 -8.31
N GLN A 568 34.37 -6.99 -7.37
CA GLN A 568 34.21 -7.22 -5.94
C GLN A 568 32.79 -6.88 -5.48
N ALA A 569 32.24 -5.72 -5.87
CA ALA A 569 30.88 -5.34 -5.56
C ALA A 569 29.86 -6.34 -6.14
N GLN A 570 30.07 -6.81 -7.38
CA GLN A 570 29.23 -7.84 -8.01
C GLN A 570 29.25 -9.17 -7.24
N ALA A 571 30.43 -9.60 -6.75
CA ALA A 571 30.55 -10.81 -5.95
C ALA A 571 29.85 -10.67 -4.58
N VAL A 572 30.01 -9.52 -3.90
CA VAL A 572 29.33 -9.21 -2.63
C VAL A 572 27.82 -9.15 -2.84
N ALA A 573 27.35 -8.52 -3.92
CA ALA A 573 25.93 -8.44 -4.30
C ALA A 573 25.33 -9.84 -4.51
N HIS A 574 26.03 -10.74 -5.20
CA HIS A 574 25.59 -12.13 -5.38
C HIS A 574 25.49 -12.89 -4.05
N HIS A 575 26.51 -12.78 -3.19
CA HIS A 575 26.48 -13.41 -1.86
C HIS A 575 25.38 -12.86 -0.97
N LEU A 576 25.14 -11.55 -1.01
CA LEU A 576 24.07 -10.89 -0.26
C LEU A 576 22.69 -11.35 -0.73
N LYS A 577 22.49 -11.48 -2.04
CA LYS A 577 21.24 -12.00 -2.65
C LYS A 577 20.91 -13.40 -2.15
N GLU A 578 21.87 -14.32 -2.15
CA GLU A 578 21.66 -15.68 -1.64
C GLU A 578 21.46 -15.72 -0.12
N ALA A 579 22.24 -14.94 0.64
CA ALA A 579 22.06 -14.84 2.09
C ALA A 579 20.68 -14.29 2.50
N LEU A 580 20.12 -13.35 1.73
CA LEU A 580 18.77 -12.83 1.96
C LEU A 580 17.68 -13.87 1.68
N LYS A 581 17.81 -14.67 0.61
CA LYS A 581 16.86 -15.77 0.32
C LYS A 581 16.85 -16.82 1.42
N ASP A 582 18.04 -17.17 1.90
CA ASP A 582 18.23 -18.12 2.97
C ASP A 582 17.68 -17.60 4.33
N LEU A 583 17.94 -16.32 4.65
CA LEU A 583 17.34 -15.66 5.81
C LEU A 583 15.80 -15.64 5.72
N LYS A 584 15.25 -15.29 4.55
CA LYS A 584 13.80 -15.32 4.29
C LYS A 584 13.19 -16.68 4.61
N ALA A 585 13.75 -17.75 4.03
CA ALA A 585 13.26 -19.11 4.24
C ALA A 585 13.30 -19.50 5.72
N LYS A 586 14.41 -19.19 6.41
CA LYS A 586 14.56 -19.54 7.83
C LYS A 586 13.59 -18.76 8.74
N MET A 587 13.34 -17.48 8.44
CA MET A 587 12.37 -16.68 9.17
C MET A 587 10.93 -17.21 8.96
N GLN A 588 10.57 -17.59 7.74
CA GLN A 588 9.25 -18.18 7.44
C GLN A 588 9.03 -19.52 8.16
N GLU A 589 10.05 -20.39 8.19
CA GLU A 589 10.03 -21.64 8.95
C GLU A 589 9.79 -21.37 10.45
N ALA A 590 10.59 -20.50 11.06
CA ALA A 590 10.48 -20.17 12.48
C ALA A 590 9.12 -19.56 12.83
N MET A 591 8.63 -18.64 12.01
CA MET A 591 7.32 -18.00 12.17
C MET A 591 6.17 -19.03 12.07
N THR A 592 6.23 -19.95 11.11
CA THR A 592 5.21 -20.99 10.92
C THR A 592 5.11 -21.91 12.14
N GLN A 593 6.24 -22.27 12.74
CA GLN A 593 6.28 -23.06 13.98
C GLN A 593 5.65 -22.28 15.15
N GLU A 594 6.00 -21.01 15.32
CA GLU A 594 5.43 -20.16 16.38
C GLU A 594 3.92 -19.99 16.23
N VAL A 595 3.40 -19.81 15.01
CA VAL A 595 1.97 -19.73 14.74
C VAL A 595 1.26 -21.05 15.04
N SER A 596 1.84 -22.18 14.60
CA SER A 596 1.30 -23.53 14.88
C SER A 596 1.10 -23.75 16.38
N ASP A 597 2.03 -23.26 17.20
CA ASP A 597 1.95 -23.37 18.66
C ASP A 597 0.97 -22.37 19.29
N VAL A 598 1.14 -21.07 19.02
CA VAL A 598 0.40 -20.01 19.72
C VAL A 598 -1.08 -19.97 19.30
N PHE A 599 -1.40 -20.26 18.05
CA PHE A 599 -2.77 -20.29 17.55
C PHE A 599 -3.44 -21.68 17.62
N SER A 600 -2.82 -22.65 18.28
CA SER A 600 -3.45 -23.95 18.56
C SER A 600 -4.65 -23.84 19.51
N ASP A 601 -4.65 -22.85 20.41
CA ASP A 601 -5.71 -22.62 21.40
C ASP A 601 -5.95 -21.13 21.61
N THR A 602 -6.88 -20.57 20.84
CA THR A 602 -7.15 -19.13 20.89
C THR A 602 -8.17 -18.73 21.97
N THR A 603 -8.99 -19.66 22.49
CA THR A 603 -10.18 -19.32 23.29
C THR A 603 -10.21 -19.89 24.71
N THR A 604 -9.34 -20.83 25.09
CA THR A 604 -9.40 -21.38 26.46
C THR A 604 -9.19 -20.33 27.55
N PRO A 605 -8.23 -19.39 27.45
CA PRO A 605 -8.03 -18.39 28.51
C PRO A 605 -9.26 -17.52 28.78
N ILE A 606 -9.97 -17.06 27.74
CA ILE A 606 -11.20 -16.28 27.91
C ILE A 606 -12.36 -17.13 28.45
N LYS A 607 -12.43 -18.42 28.09
CA LYS A 607 -13.40 -19.36 28.67
C LYS A 607 -13.17 -19.57 30.16
N LEU A 608 -11.90 -19.68 30.59
CA LEU A 608 -11.56 -19.79 32.02
C LEU A 608 -11.85 -18.49 32.77
N LEU A 609 -11.64 -17.32 32.15
CA LEU A 609 -12.04 -16.04 32.71
C LEU A 609 -13.57 -15.95 32.89
N ALA A 610 -14.35 -16.40 31.90
CA ALA A 610 -15.80 -16.44 31.99
C ALA A 610 -16.29 -17.31 33.16
N VAL A 611 -15.72 -18.51 33.30
CA VAL A 611 -16.03 -19.41 34.43
C VAL A 611 -15.69 -18.74 35.77
N ALA A 612 -14.53 -18.11 35.88
CA ALA A 612 -14.12 -17.41 37.10
C ALA A 612 -15.03 -16.20 37.43
N ALA A 613 -15.45 -15.43 36.42
CA ALA A 613 -16.36 -14.30 36.59
C ALA A 613 -17.74 -14.73 37.14
N THR A 614 -18.22 -15.90 36.71
CA THR A 614 -19.49 -16.49 37.16
C THR A 614 -19.39 -17.34 38.43
N ALA A 615 -18.19 -17.43 39.04
CA ALA A 615 -17.99 -18.26 40.22
C ALA A 615 -18.92 -17.85 41.36
N PRO A 616 -19.51 -18.82 42.11
CA PRO A 616 -20.37 -18.53 43.26
C PRO A 616 -19.69 -17.61 44.28
N PRO A 617 -20.45 -16.75 44.98
CA PRO A 617 -19.89 -15.85 46.00
C PRO A 617 -19.10 -16.57 47.10
N GLU A 618 -19.46 -17.82 47.41
CA GLU A 618 -18.86 -18.66 48.45
C GLU A 618 -17.61 -19.41 47.98
N ALA A 619 -17.20 -19.27 46.72
CA ALA A 619 -16.04 -19.96 46.19
C ALA A 619 -14.75 -19.51 46.93
N PRO A 620 -13.90 -20.46 47.40
CA PRO A 620 -12.65 -20.11 48.07
C PRO A 620 -11.70 -19.38 47.11
N ASN A 621 -11.02 -18.35 47.61
CA ASN A 621 -10.07 -17.52 46.86
C ASN A 621 -10.63 -16.96 45.54
N ARG A 622 -11.95 -16.69 45.49
CA ARG A 622 -12.67 -16.24 44.29
C ARG A 622 -11.96 -15.09 43.55
N SER A 623 -11.53 -14.07 44.28
CA SER A 623 -10.84 -12.91 43.70
C SER A 623 -9.45 -13.27 43.16
N GLU A 624 -8.63 -13.99 43.93
CA GLU A 624 -7.28 -14.41 43.51
C GLU A 624 -7.35 -15.31 42.26
N VAL A 625 -8.27 -16.27 42.24
CA VAL A 625 -8.48 -17.15 41.08
C VAL A 625 -8.93 -16.34 39.87
N PHE A 626 -9.83 -15.36 40.06
CA PHE A 626 -10.24 -14.47 38.97
C PHE A 626 -9.06 -13.65 38.43
N ASP A 627 -8.27 -13.02 39.31
CA ASP A 627 -7.13 -12.20 38.95
C ASP A 627 -6.08 -13.02 38.18
N ASP A 628 -5.81 -14.25 38.63
CA ASP A 628 -4.95 -15.19 37.91
C ASP A 628 -5.49 -15.52 36.51
N ARG A 629 -6.81 -15.74 36.36
CA ARG A 629 -7.41 -16.01 35.04
C ARG A 629 -7.42 -14.78 34.14
N ALA A 630 -7.65 -13.60 34.70
CA ALA A 630 -7.60 -12.33 33.97
C ALA A 630 -6.19 -12.06 33.45
N ALA A 631 -5.17 -12.15 34.32
CA ALA A 631 -3.77 -11.97 33.93
C ALA A 631 -3.32 -12.99 32.87
N ASN A 632 -3.74 -14.25 32.99
CA ASN A 632 -3.48 -15.28 31.98
C ASN A 632 -4.14 -14.97 30.64
N PHE A 633 -5.38 -14.46 30.65
CA PHE A 633 -6.09 -14.03 29.44
C PHE A 633 -5.38 -12.86 28.76
N GLU A 634 -5.00 -11.81 29.50
CA GLU A 634 -4.30 -10.65 28.97
C GLU A 634 -2.95 -11.01 28.38
N SER A 635 -2.16 -11.81 29.11
CA SER A 635 -0.87 -12.32 28.63
C SER A 635 -1.03 -13.13 27.35
N HIS A 636 -2.04 -14.00 27.31
CA HIS A 636 -2.33 -14.80 26.13
C HIS A 636 -2.75 -13.97 24.91
N ALA A 637 -3.67 -13.01 25.10
CA ALA A 637 -4.10 -12.08 24.06
C ALA A 637 -2.91 -11.27 23.50
N GLY A 638 -2.01 -10.83 24.37
CA GLY A 638 -0.76 -10.17 23.98
C GLY A 638 0.13 -11.06 23.11
N ARG A 639 0.27 -12.36 23.45
CA ARG A 639 1.05 -13.32 22.64
C ARG A 639 0.41 -13.59 21.27
N LEU A 640 -0.92 -13.73 21.21
CA LEU A 640 -1.64 -13.87 19.94
C LEU A 640 -1.36 -12.67 19.03
N GLY A 641 -1.49 -11.45 19.57
CA GLY A 641 -1.23 -10.22 18.82
C GLY A 641 0.22 -10.10 18.35
N ALA A 642 1.19 -10.41 19.21
CA ALA A 642 2.62 -10.37 18.85
C ALA A 642 2.98 -11.39 17.75
N THR A 643 2.39 -12.59 17.81
CA THR A 643 2.61 -13.65 16.81
C THR A 643 1.94 -13.30 15.48
N ALA A 644 0.73 -12.74 15.52
CA ALA A 644 0.06 -12.22 14.33
C ALA A 644 0.88 -11.12 13.63
N GLU A 645 1.47 -10.20 14.39
CA GLU A 645 2.39 -9.18 13.82
C GLU A 645 3.63 -9.80 13.17
N LYS A 646 4.14 -10.94 13.68
CA LYS A 646 5.24 -11.69 13.03
C LYS A 646 4.80 -12.33 11.72
N ALA A 647 3.62 -12.96 11.71
CA ALA A 647 3.04 -13.53 10.50
C ALA A 647 2.79 -12.45 9.44
N ALA A 648 2.30 -11.27 9.83
CA ALA A 648 2.12 -10.15 8.91
C ALA A 648 3.45 -9.61 8.34
N ALA A 649 4.53 -9.63 9.13
CA ALA A 649 5.82 -9.07 8.71
C ALA A 649 6.65 -10.02 7.83
N VAL A 650 6.53 -11.34 8.05
CA VAL A 650 7.40 -12.39 7.48
C VAL A 650 6.61 -13.41 6.63
N GLY A 651 5.28 -13.38 6.67
CA GLY A 651 4.44 -14.28 5.90
C GLY A 651 4.44 -14.00 4.40
N THR A 652 3.66 -14.81 3.67
CA THR A 652 3.39 -14.67 2.24
C THR A 652 2.24 -13.69 1.95
N ALA A 653 1.80 -12.93 2.95
CA ALA A 653 0.68 -12.00 2.85
C ALA A 653 0.95 -10.84 1.88
N ASN A 654 -0.08 -10.49 1.11
CA ASN A 654 -0.10 -9.25 0.33
C ASN A 654 -0.31 -8.03 1.26
N LYS A 655 -0.27 -6.81 0.70
CA LYS A 655 -0.42 -5.56 1.48
C LYS A 655 -1.73 -5.52 2.29
N SER A 656 -2.86 -5.95 1.70
CA SER A 656 -4.18 -5.87 2.34
C SER A 656 -4.34 -6.86 3.49
N THR A 657 -3.84 -8.09 3.35
CA THR A 657 -3.85 -9.09 4.42
C THR A 657 -2.96 -8.63 5.59
N VAL A 658 -1.80 -8.04 5.32
CA VAL A 658 -0.95 -7.43 6.37
C VAL A 658 -1.68 -6.33 7.13
N GLU A 659 -2.33 -5.41 6.42
CA GLU A 659 -3.12 -4.33 7.04
C GLU A 659 -4.30 -4.87 7.85
N GLY A 660 -4.99 -5.90 7.33
CA GLY A 660 -6.06 -6.60 8.02
C GLY A 660 -5.59 -7.25 9.33
N ILE A 661 -4.43 -7.92 9.33
CA ILE A 661 -3.84 -8.48 10.55
C ILE A 661 -3.51 -7.37 11.54
N GLN A 662 -2.85 -6.30 11.09
CA GLN A 662 -2.51 -5.15 11.96
C GLN A 662 -3.75 -4.52 12.60
N ALA A 663 -4.85 -4.39 11.84
CA ALA A 663 -6.12 -3.90 12.35
C ALA A 663 -6.72 -4.84 13.41
N ALA A 664 -6.73 -6.16 13.14
CA ALA A 664 -7.24 -7.14 14.09
C ALA A 664 -6.40 -7.22 15.39
N VAL A 665 -5.08 -7.06 15.29
CA VAL A 665 -4.18 -6.96 16.44
C VAL A 665 -4.45 -5.69 17.25
N LYS A 666 -4.61 -4.54 16.59
CA LYS A 666 -4.98 -3.27 17.26
C LYS A 666 -6.30 -3.43 18.01
N CYS A 667 -7.32 -3.97 17.35
CA CYS A 667 -8.63 -4.25 17.96
C CYS A 667 -8.51 -5.21 19.16
N SER A 668 -7.73 -6.29 19.05
CA SER A 668 -7.51 -7.24 20.16
C SER A 668 -6.88 -6.56 21.38
N ARG A 669 -5.87 -5.72 21.18
CA ARG A 669 -5.22 -4.95 22.25
C ARG A 669 -6.18 -3.96 22.92
N GLU A 670 -7.03 -3.30 22.13
CA GLU A 670 -8.01 -2.33 22.62
C GLU A 670 -9.16 -3.02 23.40
N LEU A 671 -9.69 -4.14 22.90
CA LEU A 671 -10.82 -4.86 23.51
C LEU A 671 -10.43 -5.65 24.77
N THR A 672 -9.19 -6.16 24.85
CA THR A 672 -8.75 -7.06 25.94
C THR A 672 -9.00 -6.49 27.35
N PRO A 673 -8.59 -5.25 27.69
CA PRO A 673 -8.88 -4.65 29.00
C PRO A 673 -10.37 -4.39 29.22
N GLN A 674 -11.13 -4.15 28.15
CA GLN A 674 -12.56 -3.86 28.23
C GLN A 674 -13.35 -5.13 28.58
N VAL A 675 -12.95 -6.28 28.01
CA VAL A 675 -13.48 -7.61 28.38
C VAL A 675 -13.19 -7.91 29.86
N VAL A 676 -11.96 -7.66 30.32
CA VAL A 676 -11.59 -7.87 31.73
C VAL A 676 -12.44 -6.98 32.64
N SER A 677 -12.63 -5.71 32.29
CA SER A 677 -13.49 -4.79 33.04
C SER A 677 -14.94 -5.27 33.11
N ALA A 678 -15.51 -5.74 31.99
CA ALA A 678 -16.86 -6.33 31.97
C ALA A 678 -16.95 -7.61 32.83
N ALA A 679 -15.90 -8.43 32.84
CA ALA A 679 -15.80 -9.61 33.70
C ALA A 679 -15.72 -9.25 35.18
N VAL A 680 -15.01 -8.16 35.54
CA VAL A 680 -14.95 -7.62 36.91
C VAL A 680 -16.33 -7.12 37.36
N ILE A 681 -17.07 -6.44 36.48
CA ILE A 681 -18.45 -6.01 36.79
C ILE A 681 -19.32 -7.23 37.11
N LEU A 682 -19.23 -8.29 36.30
CA LEU A 682 -19.96 -9.54 36.52
C LEU A 682 -19.57 -10.23 37.83
N LEU A 683 -18.27 -10.28 38.14
CA LEU A 683 -17.74 -10.84 39.39
C LEU A 683 -18.33 -10.11 40.62
N LYS A 684 -18.36 -8.78 40.56
CA LYS A 684 -18.88 -7.91 41.63
C LYS A 684 -20.41 -7.96 41.76
N ASN A 685 -21.12 -8.42 40.73
CA ASN A 685 -22.58 -8.46 40.67
C ASN A 685 -23.13 -9.85 40.27
N PRO A 686 -22.98 -10.87 41.15
CA PRO A 686 -23.48 -12.22 40.86
C PRO A 686 -24.98 -12.23 40.56
N GLY A 687 -25.38 -12.87 39.45
CA GLY A 687 -26.78 -12.98 39.03
C GLY A 687 -27.38 -11.73 38.37
N ASN A 688 -26.60 -10.65 38.18
CA ASN A 688 -27.06 -9.47 37.46
C ASN A 688 -27.11 -9.72 35.95
N GLN A 689 -28.32 -9.75 35.40
CA GLN A 689 -28.57 -9.99 33.98
C GLN A 689 -27.90 -8.96 33.06
N ALA A 690 -27.89 -7.68 33.42
CA ALA A 690 -27.26 -6.63 32.62
C ALA A 690 -25.74 -6.78 32.58
N ALA A 691 -25.13 -7.20 33.70
CA ALA A 691 -23.69 -7.46 33.76
C ALA A 691 -23.31 -8.68 32.90
N TYR A 692 -24.13 -9.73 32.91
CA TYR A 692 -23.94 -10.91 32.08
C TYR A 692 -24.06 -10.59 30.59
N GLU A 693 -25.12 -9.86 30.19
CA GLU A 693 -25.31 -9.40 28.80
C GLU A 693 -24.15 -8.54 28.31
N HIS A 694 -23.65 -7.62 29.14
CA HIS A 694 -22.51 -6.79 28.80
C HIS A 694 -21.23 -7.62 28.62
N PHE A 695 -20.92 -8.52 29.56
CA PHE A 695 -19.77 -9.40 29.46
C PHE A 695 -19.83 -10.32 28.23
N GLU A 696 -20.98 -10.94 27.95
CA GLU A 696 -21.15 -11.78 26.75
C GLU A 696 -20.96 -10.99 25.46
N THR A 697 -21.46 -9.75 25.39
CA THR A 697 -21.25 -8.86 24.24
C THR A 697 -19.76 -8.61 24.01
N MET A 698 -19.04 -8.21 25.06
CA MET A 698 -17.59 -7.92 24.97
C MET A 698 -16.77 -9.17 24.67
N LYS A 699 -17.09 -10.30 25.33
CA LYS A 699 -16.43 -11.59 25.10
C LYS A 699 -16.58 -12.02 23.64
N ASN A 700 -17.80 -11.99 23.11
CA ASN A 700 -18.06 -12.45 21.75
C ASN A 700 -17.40 -11.52 20.73
N GLN A 701 -17.44 -10.20 20.92
CA GLN A 701 -16.73 -9.26 20.06
C GLN A 701 -15.21 -9.51 20.04
N TRP A 702 -14.60 -9.84 21.18
CA TRP A 702 -13.19 -10.22 21.23
C TRP A 702 -12.93 -11.56 20.52
N ILE A 703 -13.80 -12.56 20.70
CA ILE A 703 -13.68 -13.87 20.03
C ILE A 703 -13.80 -13.71 18.50
N ASP A 704 -14.79 -12.97 18.02
CA ASP A 704 -15.01 -12.73 16.59
C ASP A 704 -13.78 -12.05 15.95
N ASN A 705 -13.19 -11.07 16.65
CA ASN A 705 -11.95 -10.44 16.20
C ASN A 705 -10.76 -11.43 16.18
N VAL A 706 -10.66 -12.32 17.16
CA VAL A 706 -9.58 -13.34 17.20
C VAL A 706 -9.79 -14.42 16.14
N GLU A 707 -11.02 -14.80 15.81
CA GLU A 707 -11.32 -15.70 14.70
C GLU A 707 -10.96 -15.07 13.36
N LYS A 708 -11.30 -13.78 13.16
CA LYS A 708 -10.87 -12.99 12.00
C LYS A 708 -9.35 -12.90 11.91
N MET A 709 -8.67 -12.57 13.01
CA MET A 709 -7.20 -12.52 13.09
C MET A 709 -6.58 -13.88 12.73
N THR A 710 -7.15 -14.98 13.23
CA THR A 710 -6.67 -16.33 12.94
C THR A 710 -6.82 -16.65 11.45
N GLY A 711 -7.94 -16.30 10.82
CA GLY A 711 -8.15 -16.47 9.38
C GLY A 711 -7.11 -15.73 8.54
N LEU A 712 -6.83 -14.47 8.86
CA LEU A 712 -5.84 -13.66 8.16
C LEU A 712 -4.41 -14.14 8.39
N VAL A 713 -4.09 -14.59 9.61
CA VAL A 713 -2.77 -15.18 9.93
C VAL A 713 -2.56 -16.49 9.18
N ASP A 714 -3.57 -17.34 9.09
CA ASP A 714 -3.49 -18.59 8.33
C ASP A 714 -3.32 -18.31 6.82
N GLU A 715 -3.96 -17.27 6.29
CA GLU A 715 -3.76 -16.80 4.90
C GLU A 715 -2.34 -16.27 4.64
N ALA A 716 -1.68 -15.72 5.66
CA ALA A 716 -0.31 -15.22 5.58
C ALA A 716 0.75 -16.34 5.59
N ILE A 717 0.35 -17.60 5.70
CA ILE A 717 1.24 -18.76 5.84
C ILE A 717 0.94 -19.74 4.72
N ASP A 718 2.00 -20.33 4.17
CA ASP A 718 1.85 -21.45 3.24
C ASP A 718 1.14 -22.63 3.93
N THR A 719 -0.02 -23.04 3.39
CA THR A 719 -0.85 -24.08 3.98
C THR A 719 -0.09 -25.38 4.16
N LYS A 720 0.74 -25.77 3.18
CA LYS A 720 1.55 -26.99 3.27
C LYS A 720 2.53 -26.91 4.44
N SER A 721 3.27 -25.81 4.56
CA SER A 721 4.19 -25.56 5.66
C SER A 721 3.49 -25.57 7.03
N LEU A 722 2.27 -25.03 7.11
CA LEU A 722 1.46 -25.08 8.33
C LEU A 722 1.03 -26.51 8.69
N LEU A 723 0.66 -27.33 7.70
CA LEU A 723 0.33 -28.74 7.89
C LEU A 723 1.55 -29.56 8.32
N ASP A 724 2.72 -29.34 7.71
CA ASP A 724 3.98 -29.97 8.11
C ASP A 724 4.37 -29.59 9.55
N ALA A 725 4.27 -28.31 9.92
CA ALA A 725 4.52 -27.84 11.28
C ALA A 725 3.52 -28.44 12.30
N SER A 726 2.26 -28.60 11.91
CA SER A 726 1.23 -29.20 12.76
C SER A 726 1.46 -30.70 12.96
N GLU A 727 1.83 -31.42 11.90
CA GLU A 727 2.19 -32.85 11.95
C GLU A 727 3.39 -33.07 12.88
N GLU A 728 4.44 -32.27 12.74
CA GLU A 728 5.64 -32.37 13.56
C GLU A 728 5.38 -32.01 15.03
N ALA A 729 4.53 -31.01 15.28
CA ALA A 729 4.13 -30.67 16.64
C ALA A 729 3.30 -31.77 17.31
N ILE A 730 2.42 -32.45 16.56
CA ILE A 730 1.69 -33.63 17.05
C ILE A 730 2.67 -34.76 17.42
N LYS A 731 3.71 -35.03 16.62
CA LYS A 731 4.75 -36.01 16.97
C LYS A 731 5.42 -35.69 18.30
N LYS A 732 5.81 -34.42 18.50
CA LYS A 732 6.41 -33.96 19.76
C LYS A 732 5.45 -34.09 20.94
N ASP A 733 4.16 -33.82 20.75
CA ASP A 733 3.15 -33.98 21.81
C ASP A 733 2.86 -35.45 22.14
N ILE A 734 2.96 -36.35 21.15
CA ILE A 734 2.94 -37.81 21.38
C ILE A 734 4.13 -38.24 22.25
N ASP A 735 5.33 -37.74 21.97
CA ASP A 735 6.52 -38.05 22.78
C ASP A 735 6.40 -37.51 24.21
N LYS A 736 5.84 -36.31 24.41
CA LYS A 736 5.52 -35.80 25.76
C LYS A 736 4.55 -36.72 26.50
N CYS A 737 3.52 -37.23 25.82
CA CYS A 737 2.60 -38.21 26.40
C CYS A 737 3.32 -39.51 26.77
N ARG A 738 4.24 -40.01 25.94
CA ARG A 738 5.06 -41.19 26.26
C ARG A 738 5.92 -41.00 27.50
N VAL A 739 6.58 -39.84 27.60
CA VAL A 739 7.37 -39.47 28.79
C VAL A 739 6.47 -39.33 30.02
N ALA A 740 5.28 -38.75 29.89
CA ALA A 740 4.31 -38.65 30.98
C ALA A 740 3.83 -40.02 31.47
N MET A 741 3.60 -40.98 30.57
CA MET A 741 3.27 -42.37 30.94
C MET A 741 4.44 -43.06 31.66
N ALA A 742 5.66 -42.92 31.13
CA ALA A 742 6.86 -43.48 31.75
C ALA A 742 7.12 -42.92 33.16
N ASN A 743 6.83 -41.64 33.37
CA ASN A 743 7.01 -40.94 34.65
C ASN A 743 5.77 -40.98 35.55
N VAL A 744 4.69 -41.66 35.15
CA VAL A 744 3.43 -41.79 35.92
C VAL A 744 2.83 -40.40 36.24
N GLN A 745 2.68 -39.56 35.22
CA GLN A 745 2.12 -38.20 35.33
C GLN A 745 0.81 -38.06 34.52
N PRO A 746 -0.35 -38.44 35.09
CA PRO A 746 -1.65 -38.36 34.41
C PRO A 746 -2.01 -36.96 33.92
N GLN A 747 -1.66 -35.91 34.67
CA GLN A 747 -1.94 -34.53 34.30
C GLN A 747 -1.19 -34.12 33.03
N MET A 748 0.08 -34.51 32.90
CA MET A 748 0.90 -34.21 31.73
C MET A 748 0.44 -35.00 30.50
N LEU A 749 -0.04 -36.24 30.68
CA LEU A 749 -0.68 -37.02 29.63
C LEU A 749 -1.95 -36.33 29.11
N VAL A 750 -2.84 -35.91 30.00
CA VAL A 750 -4.10 -35.23 29.61
C VAL A 750 -3.79 -33.91 28.90
N ALA A 751 -2.79 -33.16 29.36
CA ALA A 751 -2.34 -31.94 28.71
C ALA A 751 -1.83 -32.21 27.28
N GLY A 752 -0.99 -33.24 27.09
CA GLY A 752 -0.48 -33.64 25.77
C GLY A 752 -1.60 -34.13 24.84
N ALA A 753 -2.49 -35.00 25.30
CA ALA A 753 -3.64 -35.47 24.52
C ALA A 753 -4.58 -34.32 24.12
N THR A 754 -4.79 -33.35 25.02
CA THR A 754 -5.57 -32.14 24.72
C THR A 754 -4.90 -31.30 23.64
N SER A 755 -3.56 -31.17 23.67
CA SER A 755 -2.81 -30.46 22.64
C SER A 755 -2.93 -31.14 21.27
N ILE A 756 -2.79 -32.47 21.21
CA ILE A 756 -2.98 -33.27 19.99
C ILE A 756 -4.39 -33.05 19.41
N ALA A 757 -5.44 -33.14 20.24
CA ALA A 757 -6.81 -32.92 19.81
C ALA A 757 -7.02 -31.51 19.22
N ARG A 758 -6.44 -30.48 19.85
CA ARG A 758 -6.55 -29.10 19.36
C ARG A 758 -5.84 -28.89 18.03
N ARG A 759 -4.62 -29.42 17.87
CA ARG A 759 -3.88 -29.36 16.61
C ARG A 759 -4.62 -30.10 15.49
N ALA A 760 -5.18 -31.27 15.76
CA ALA A 760 -6.00 -32.00 14.79
C ALA A 760 -7.25 -31.20 14.37
N ASN A 761 -7.96 -30.56 15.31
CA ASN A 761 -9.08 -29.68 14.99
C ASN A 761 -8.66 -28.43 14.19
N ARG A 762 -7.47 -27.88 14.46
CA ARG A 762 -6.91 -26.78 13.67
C ARG A 762 -6.62 -27.20 12.23
N VAL A 763 -6.07 -28.41 12.01
CA VAL A 763 -5.89 -28.98 10.67
C VAL A 763 -7.22 -29.10 9.93
N LEU A 764 -8.28 -29.58 10.60
CA LEU A 764 -9.63 -29.64 10.02
C LEU A 764 -10.17 -28.25 9.64
N LEU A 765 -9.94 -27.24 10.49
CA LEU A 765 -10.39 -25.87 10.22
C LEU A 765 -9.70 -25.28 8.99
N VAL A 766 -8.38 -25.47 8.88
CA VAL A 766 -7.57 -25.03 7.72
C VAL A 766 -8.06 -25.75 6.46
N ALA A 767 -8.20 -27.07 6.49
CA ALA A 767 -8.69 -27.86 5.36
C ALA A 767 -10.09 -27.43 4.90
N LYS A 768 -11.01 -27.16 5.85
CA LYS A 768 -12.35 -26.66 5.55
C LYS A 768 -12.32 -25.32 4.81
N ARG A 769 -11.48 -24.38 5.27
CA ARG A 769 -11.33 -23.06 4.62
C ARG A 769 -10.78 -23.18 3.21
N GLU A 770 -9.81 -24.05 2.97
CA GLU A 770 -9.24 -24.26 1.63
C GLU A 770 -10.24 -24.94 0.68
N VAL A 771 -11.12 -25.83 1.19
CA VAL A 771 -12.24 -26.39 0.42
C VAL A 771 -13.32 -25.35 0.09
N GLU A 772 -13.55 -24.37 0.98
CA GLU A 772 -14.46 -23.23 0.75
C GLU A 772 -13.87 -22.22 -0.25
N ASN A 773 -12.54 -22.07 -0.26
CA ASN A 773 -11.79 -21.20 -1.16
C ASN A 773 -11.70 -21.74 -2.60
N SER A 774 -11.58 -23.07 -2.75
CA SER A 774 -11.44 -23.69 -4.06
C SER A 774 -12.78 -24.00 -4.74
N GLU A 775 -12.79 -23.92 -6.08
CA GLU A 775 -13.87 -24.34 -6.97
C GLU A 775 -13.49 -25.60 -7.78
N ASP A 776 -12.27 -26.14 -7.64
CA ASP A 776 -11.86 -27.40 -8.29
C ASP A 776 -12.52 -28.60 -7.59
N PRO A 777 -13.41 -29.35 -8.28
CA PRO A 777 -14.08 -30.50 -7.68
C PRO A 777 -13.13 -31.59 -7.20
N LYS A 778 -12.02 -31.84 -7.91
CA LYS A 778 -11.10 -32.95 -7.58
C LYS A 778 -10.36 -32.65 -6.27
N PHE A 779 -9.77 -31.46 -6.17
CA PHE A 779 -9.11 -31.02 -4.96
C PHE A 779 -10.07 -30.97 -3.76
N ARG A 780 -11.28 -30.40 -3.94
CA ARG A 780 -12.27 -30.29 -2.86
C ARG A 780 -12.69 -31.64 -2.31
N GLU A 781 -12.97 -32.62 -3.16
CA GLU A 781 -13.35 -33.97 -2.73
C GLU A 781 -12.19 -34.70 -2.04
N ALA A 782 -10.96 -34.58 -2.57
CA ALA A 782 -9.78 -35.20 -1.97
C ALA A 782 -9.52 -34.68 -0.54
N VAL A 783 -9.51 -33.34 -0.36
CA VAL A 783 -9.29 -32.72 0.96
C VAL A 783 -10.43 -33.03 1.92
N LYS A 784 -11.68 -33.02 1.44
CA LYS A 784 -12.85 -33.35 2.27
C LYS A 784 -12.82 -34.80 2.74
N ALA A 785 -12.49 -35.76 1.86
CA ALA A 785 -12.37 -37.16 2.23
C ALA A 785 -11.28 -37.38 3.30
N ALA A 786 -10.11 -36.77 3.14
CA ALA A 786 -9.03 -36.84 4.14
C ALA A 786 -9.42 -36.18 5.47
N SER A 787 -10.16 -35.06 5.42
CA SER A 787 -10.66 -34.36 6.61
C SER A 787 -11.71 -35.19 7.37
N ASP A 788 -12.62 -35.86 6.66
CA ASP A 788 -13.61 -36.75 7.26
C ASP A 788 -12.96 -37.96 7.95
N GLU A 789 -11.85 -38.47 7.40
CA GLU A 789 -11.05 -39.50 8.05
C GLU A 789 -10.41 -38.99 9.35
N LEU A 790 -9.74 -37.82 9.31
CA LEU A 790 -9.12 -37.21 10.49
C LEU A 790 -10.15 -36.94 11.61
N SER A 791 -11.31 -36.37 11.28
CA SER A 791 -12.38 -36.07 12.26
C SER A 791 -12.81 -37.30 13.07
N LYS A 792 -12.93 -38.47 12.41
CA LYS A 792 -13.32 -39.74 13.06
C LYS A 792 -12.27 -40.27 14.05
N THR A 793 -11.01 -39.83 13.96
CA THR A 793 -9.92 -40.32 14.82
C THR A 793 -9.77 -39.57 16.14
N ILE A 794 -10.32 -38.36 16.27
CA ILE A 794 -10.13 -37.49 17.45
C ILE A 794 -10.84 -38.04 18.69
N SER A 795 -12.13 -38.38 18.58
CA SER A 795 -12.93 -38.84 19.73
C SER A 795 -12.38 -40.14 20.37
N PRO A 796 -12.00 -41.18 19.60
CA PRO A 796 -11.35 -42.37 20.16
C PRO A 796 -10.10 -42.04 20.97
N MET A 797 -9.20 -41.19 20.45
CA MET A 797 -7.97 -40.81 21.16
C MET A 797 -8.27 -40.11 22.50
N VAL A 798 -9.25 -39.22 22.54
CA VAL A 798 -9.64 -38.53 23.80
C VAL A 798 -10.23 -39.52 24.82
N ILE A 799 -10.99 -40.52 24.37
CA ILE A 799 -11.52 -41.58 25.23
C ILE A 799 -10.38 -42.44 25.79
N ASP A 800 -9.46 -42.89 24.92
CA ASP A 800 -8.30 -43.67 25.34
C ASP A 800 -7.41 -42.90 26.33
N ALA A 801 -7.19 -41.60 26.08
CA ALA A 801 -6.43 -40.73 26.99
C ALA A 801 -7.06 -40.64 28.39
N LYS A 802 -8.40 -40.56 28.48
CA LYS A 802 -9.13 -40.59 29.76
C LYS A 802 -9.00 -41.95 30.44
N GLY A 803 -9.04 -43.04 29.67
CA GLY A 803 -8.81 -44.40 30.18
C GLY A 803 -7.43 -44.54 30.82
N VAL A 804 -6.37 -44.13 30.11
CA VAL A 804 -5.00 -44.13 30.64
C VAL A 804 -4.85 -43.17 31.83
N ALA A 805 -5.48 -42.00 31.81
CA ALA A 805 -5.42 -41.08 32.96
C ALA A 805 -6.01 -41.69 34.25
N GLY A 806 -7.02 -42.57 34.13
CA GLY A 806 -7.61 -43.31 35.24
C GLY A 806 -6.73 -44.44 35.79
N ASN A 807 -5.93 -45.09 34.93
CA ASN A 807 -4.98 -46.12 35.33
C ASN A 807 -3.72 -46.09 34.45
N ILE A 808 -2.81 -45.14 34.73
CA ILE A 808 -1.69 -44.82 33.85
C ILE A 808 -0.65 -45.93 33.73
N GLN A 809 -0.65 -46.91 34.63
CA GLN A 809 0.33 -48.01 34.61
C GLN A 809 -0.16 -49.23 33.81
N ASP A 810 -1.40 -49.24 33.34
CA ASP A 810 -1.95 -50.35 32.55
C ASP A 810 -1.36 -50.36 31.13
N PRO A 811 -0.55 -51.37 30.75
CA PRO A 811 0.07 -51.44 29.44
C PRO A 811 -0.93 -51.55 28.28
N GLY A 812 -2.10 -52.15 28.51
CA GLY A 812 -3.15 -52.30 27.50
C GLY A 812 -3.78 -50.96 27.14
N LEU A 813 -4.09 -50.15 28.15
CA LEU A 813 -4.62 -48.80 27.96
C LEU A 813 -3.57 -47.88 27.31
N GLN A 814 -2.32 -47.92 27.77
CA GLN A 814 -1.22 -47.14 27.18
C GLN A 814 -1.06 -47.46 25.69
N LYS A 815 -1.11 -48.75 25.31
CA LYS A 815 -1.03 -49.18 23.92
C LYS A 815 -2.21 -48.68 23.08
N SER A 816 -3.45 -48.82 23.58
CA SER A 816 -4.65 -48.32 22.87
C SER A 816 -4.55 -46.83 22.56
N PHE A 817 -4.13 -46.03 23.55
CA PHE A 817 -3.91 -44.61 23.40
C PHE A 817 -2.85 -44.31 22.33
N LEU A 818 -1.68 -44.96 22.39
CA LEU A 818 -0.62 -44.76 21.40
C LEU A 818 -1.08 -45.12 19.98
N ASP A 819 -1.74 -46.26 19.80
CA ASP A 819 -2.30 -46.68 18.51
C ASP A 819 -3.29 -45.63 17.97
N SER A 820 -4.15 -45.08 18.81
CA SER A 820 -5.06 -43.99 18.45
C SER A 820 -4.34 -42.69 18.10
N THR A 821 -3.23 -42.35 18.78
CA THR A 821 -2.42 -41.17 18.42
C THR A 821 -1.68 -41.32 17.08
N TYR A 822 -1.18 -42.52 16.75
CA TYR A 822 -0.57 -42.77 15.44
C TYR A 822 -1.61 -42.78 14.31
N ARG A 823 -2.86 -43.19 14.58
CA ARG A 823 -3.97 -43.04 13.62
C ARG A 823 -4.27 -41.57 13.31
N ILE A 824 -4.30 -40.70 14.33
CA ILE A 824 -4.42 -39.25 14.12
C ILE A 824 -3.28 -38.74 13.24
N LEU A 825 -2.04 -39.13 13.56
CA LEU A 825 -0.86 -38.68 12.82
C LEU A 825 -0.91 -39.09 11.35
N GLY A 826 -1.30 -40.35 11.07
CA GLY A 826 -1.49 -40.83 9.70
C GLY A 826 -2.60 -40.09 8.95
N ALA A 827 -3.72 -39.80 9.62
CA ALA A 827 -4.82 -39.03 9.01
C ALA A 827 -4.43 -37.57 8.72
N VAL A 828 -3.65 -36.92 9.59
CA VAL A 828 -3.06 -35.60 9.32
C VAL A 828 -2.12 -35.66 8.11
N GLY A 829 -1.29 -36.72 8.02
CA GLY A 829 -0.42 -36.95 6.86
C GLY A 829 -1.20 -37.06 5.54
N LYS A 830 -2.33 -37.78 5.53
CA LYS A 830 -3.24 -37.87 4.38
C LYS A 830 -3.86 -36.52 3.99
N VAL A 831 -4.26 -35.72 4.98
CA VAL A 831 -4.74 -34.35 4.71
C VAL A 831 -3.64 -33.57 4.02
N ARG A 832 -2.40 -33.62 4.51
CA ARG A 832 -1.25 -32.96 3.86
C ARG A 832 -1.00 -33.45 2.43
N GLU A 833 -1.06 -34.77 2.19
CA GLU A 833 -0.88 -35.35 0.85
C GLU A 833 -1.91 -34.82 -0.15
N ALA A 834 -3.15 -34.56 0.28
CA ALA A 834 -4.18 -33.97 -0.58
C ALA A 834 -3.85 -32.54 -1.07
N PHE A 835 -2.87 -31.85 -0.46
CA PHE A 835 -2.37 -30.55 -0.90
C PHE A 835 -1.11 -30.65 -1.78
N GLN A 836 -0.58 -31.85 -2.04
CA GLN A 836 0.56 -31.99 -2.94
C GLN A 836 0.12 -31.83 -4.41
N PRO A 837 0.96 -31.19 -5.25
CA PRO A 837 0.74 -31.19 -6.69
C PRO A 837 0.68 -32.64 -7.17
N GLN A 838 -0.39 -33.02 -7.85
CA GLN A 838 -0.47 -34.31 -8.51
C GLN A 838 0.57 -34.28 -9.65
N GLU A 839 1.68 -35.01 -9.54
CA GLU A 839 2.63 -35.14 -10.64
C GLU A 839 1.86 -35.69 -11.85
N LEU A 840 1.88 -34.95 -12.96
CA LEU A 840 1.47 -35.49 -14.24
C LEU A 840 2.52 -36.55 -14.59
N ASP A 841 2.10 -37.81 -14.72
CA ASP A 841 2.96 -38.89 -15.24
C ASP A 841 3.38 -38.53 -16.67
N PHE A 842 4.50 -37.82 -16.81
CA PHE A 842 5.12 -37.60 -18.11
C PHE A 842 5.67 -38.94 -18.61
N PRO A 843 5.42 -39.34 -19.87
CA PRO A 843 6.06 -40.52 -20.43
C PRO A 843 7.59 -40.35 -20.34
N PRO A 844 8.36 -41.44 -20.12
CA PRO A 844 9.81 -41.35 -20.05
C PRO A 844 10.37 -40.65 -21.29
N PRO A 845 11.45 -39.86 -21.15
CA PRO A 845 12.05 -39.16 -22.29
C PRO A 845 12.34 -40.16 -23.41
N PRO A 846 12.11 -39.77 -24.69
CA PRO A 846 12.42 -40.65 -25.80
C PRO A 846 13.90 -41.07 -25.74
N PRO A 847 14.24 -42.32 -26.11
CA PRO A 847 15.61 -42.80 -26.08
C PRO A 847 16.52 -41.94 -26.98
N ASP A 848 17.78 -41.76 -26.57
CA ASP A 848 18.80 -41.00 -27.32
C ASP A 848 18.95 -41.55 -28.74
N LEU A 849 18.56 -40.75 -29.74
CA LEU A 849 18.60 -41.09 -31.16
C LEU A 849 20.00 -40.88 -31.77
N ASP A 850 20.95 -40.33 -31.00
CA ASP A 850 22.31 -39.97 -31.42
C ASP A 850 23.20 -41.16 -31.84
N GLN A 851 22.69 -42.39 -31.80
CA GLN A 851 23.43 -43.61 -32.19
C GLN A 851 23.01 -44.16 -33.58
N LEU A 852 22.07 -43.53 -34.28
CA LEU A 852 21.65 -43.94 -35.62
C LEU A 852 22.34 -43.11 -36.70
N HIS A 853 23.53 -43.55 -37.14
CA HIS A 853 24.13 -43.08 -38.38
C HIS A 853 23.65 -43.96 -39.55
N VAL A 854 22.63 -43.50 -40.28
CA VAL A 854 22.39 -43.98 -41.64
C VAL A 854 23.41 -43.29 -42.54
N ASN A 855 24.42 -44.03 -43.00
CA ASN A 855 25.34 -43.55 -44.03
C ASN A 855 24.55 -43.40 -45.34
N ASP A 856 24.17 -42.17 -45.70
CA ASP A 856 23.78 -41.84 -47.06
C ASP A 856 25.04 -41.83 -47.94
N ASP A 857 25.33 -42.97 -48.60
CA ASP A 857 26.38 -43.08 -49.61
C ASP A 857 26.16 -42.07 -50.77
N PRO A 858 27.22 -41.59 -51.44
CA PRO A 858 27.19 -40.37 -52.23
C PRO A 858 26.40 -40.52 -53.54
N ALA A 859 25.69 -39.44 -53.88
CA ALA A 859 24.74 -39.33 -54.98
C ALA A 859 25.19 -39.93 -56.33
N PRO A 860 24.28 -40.59 -57.10
CA PRO A 860 24.57 -41.03 -58.46
C PRO A 860 24.71 -39.83 -59.41
N PRO A 861 25.49 -39.94 -60.50
CA PRO A 861 25.73 -38.82 -61.41
C PRO A 861 24.44 -38.37 -62.11
N LYS A 862 24.19 -37.06 -62.10
CA LYS A 862 23.01 -36.41 -62.69
C LYS A 862 22.85 -36.75 -64.19
N PRO A 863 21.69 -37.26 -64.65
CA PRO A 863 21.31 -37.19 -66.05
C PRO A 863 20.86 -35.76 -66.43
N PRO A 864 20.89 -35.35 -67.71
CA PRO A 864 20.69 -33.95 -68.08
C PRO A 864 19.20 -33.56 -68.21
N LEU A 865 18.83 -32.51 -67.43
CA LEU A 865 17.75 -31.49 -67.56
C LEU A 865 16.29 -31.92 -67.27
N PRO A 866 15.47 -31.08 -66.56
CA PRO A 866 15.16 -29.69 -66.93
C PRO A 866 15.45 -28.63 -65.85
N GLN A 867 15.48 -27.36 -66.27
CA GLN A 867 15.62 -26.18 -65.43
C GLN A 867 14.34 -25.95 -64.62
N GLY A 868 14.46 -25.65 -63.32
CA GLY A 868 13.43 -24.87 -62.63
C GLY A 868 12.68 -25.49 -61.45
N GLU A 869 13.34 -26.24 -60.55
CA GLU A 869 12.83 -26.42 -59.18
C GLU A 869 13.84 -25.84 -58.18
N VAL A 870 13.63 -24.59 -57.78
CA VAL A 870 14.27 -24.00 -56.59
C VAL A 870 13.26 -23.98 -55.45
N PRO A 871 13.70 -24.17 -54.19
CA PRO A 871 12.82 -24.03 -53.02
C PRO A 871 12.07 -22.69 -53.05
N PRO A 872 10.86 -22.61 -52.47
CA PRO A 872 10.10 -21.36 -52.44
C PRO A 872 10.95 -20.23 -51.85
N PRO A 873 10.84 -18.99 -52.38
CA PRO A 873 11.57 -17.85 -51.84
C PRO A 873 11.19 -17.68 -50.37
N ARG A 874 12.20 -17.60 -49.50
CA ARG A 874 11.98 -17.33 -48.08
C ARG A 874 11.47 -15.88 -47.96
N PRO A 875 10.24 -15.63 -47.46
CA PRO A 875 9.82 -14.27 -47.11
C PRO A 875 10.82 -13.68 -46.10
N PRO A 876 10.90 -12.34 -45.94
CA PRO A 876 11.72 -11.76 -44.89
C PRO A 876 11.44 -12.50 -43.57
N PRO A 877 12.48 -13.04 -42.90
CA PRO A 877 12.26 -13.86 -41.72
C PRO A 877 11.52 -13.00 -40.68
N PRO A 878 10.47 -13.51 -40.01
CA PRO A 878 9.94 -12.83 -38.84
C PRO A 878 11.08 -12.66 -37.84
N GLU A 879 11.32 -11.44 -37.37
CA GLU A 879 12.34 -11.21 -36.35
C GLU A 879 11.90 -11.94 -35.06
N GLU A 880 12.56 -13.04 -34.72
CA GLU A 880 12.36 -13.72 -33.43
C GLU A 880 12.93 -12.92 -32.24
N LYS A 881 13.14 -11.61 -32.39
CA LYS A 881 13.77 -10.75 -31.38
C LYS A 881 12.70 -9.97 -30.64
N ASP A 882 12.50 -10.34 -29.39
CA ASP A 882 11.86 -9.51 -28.37
C ASP A 882 12.64 -8.17 -28.28
N GLU A 883 11.95 -7.03 -28.32
CA GLU A 883 12.60 -5.71 -28.21
C GLU A 883 13.33 -5.54 -26.86
N ASP A 884 14.63 -5.25 -26.91
CA ASP A 884 15.43 -4.96 -25.73
C ASP A 884 15.16 -3.53 -25.21
N PHE A 885 15.20 -3.36 -23.88
CA PHE A 885 14.99 -2.05 -23.27
C PHE A 885 16.10 -1.06 -23.67
N PRO A 886 15.78 0.21 -23.99
CA PRO A 886 16.80 1.22 -24.29
C PRO A 886 17.59 1.57 -23.03
N GLU A 887 18.74 0.91 -22.80
CA GLU A 887 19.62 1.18 -21.67
C GLU A 887 20.45 2.46 -21.90
N GLN A 888 20.39 3.41 -20.95
CA GLN A 888 21.38 4.48 -20.86
C GLN A 888 22.66 3.92 -20.22
N LYS A 889 23.61 3.45 -21.03
CA LYS A 889 24.98 3.23 -20.55
C LYS A 889 25.67 4.58 -20.41
N VAL A 890 25.96 4.98 -19.18
CA VAL A 890 26.80 6.15 -18.89
C VAL A 890 28.21 5.86 -19.46
N GLY A 891 28.55 6.48 -20.59
CA GLY A 891 29.90 6.46 -21.14
C GLY A 891 30.07 5.97 -22.59
N GLU A 892 29.04 5.49 -23.27
CA GLU A 892 29.16 5.15 -24.70
C GLU A 892 29.06 6.39 -25.58
N VAL A 893 30.22 6.96 -25.91
CA VAL A 893 30.36 7.96 -26.99
C VAL A 893 30.23 7.23 -28.31
N VAL A 894 29.06 7.32 -28.96
CA VAL A 894 28.87 6.82 -30.34
C VAL A 894 29.87 7.52 -31.26
N SER A 895 30.65 6.76 -32.01
CA SER A 895 31.71 7.33 -32.85
C SER A 895 31.13 8.28 -33.91
N GLU A 896 31.61 9.53 -33.88
CA GLU A 896 31.25 10.63 -34.78
C GLU A 896 31.24 10.27 -36.29
N PRO A 897 32.11 9.37 -36.81
CA PRO A 897 32.08 8.97 -38.22
C PRO A 897 30.79 8.26 -38.65
N MET A 898 30.18 7.45 -37.76
CA MET A 898 28.98 6.68 -38.09
C MET A 898 27.74 7.59 -38.19
N MET A 899 27.70 8.64 -37.38
CA MET A 899 26.64 9.65 -37.39
C MET A 899 26.70 10.55 -38.64
N VAL A 900 27.91 10.83 -39.14
CA VAL A 900 28.12 11.54 -40.40
C VAL A 900 27.71 10.67 -41.60
N ALA A 901 28.02 9.37 -41.58
CA ALA A 901 27.61 8.44 -42.63
C ALA A 901 26.08 8.27 -42.71
N ALA A 902 25.40 8.19 -41.56
CA ALA A 902 23.94 8.11 -41.51
C ALA A 902 23.25 9.39 -42.04
N ARG A 903 23.80 10.58 -41.74
CA ARG A 903 23.31 11.85 -42.31
C ARG A 903 23.52 11.94 -43.81
N GLN A 904 24.65 11.46 -44.32
CA GLN A 904 24.93 11.43 -45.75
C GLN A 904 23.94 10.54 -46.51
N LEU A 905 23.64 9.35 -45.97
CA LEU A 905 22.63 8.44 -46.54
C LEU A 905 21.22 9.04 -46.54
N HIS A 906 20.85 9.75 -45.46
CA HIS A 906 19.54 10.37 -45.34
C HIS A 906 19.37 11.59 -46.28
N ASP A 907 20.44 12.37 -46.50
CA ASP A 907 20.44 13.46 -47.47
C ASP A 907 20.47 12.96 -48.93
N GLU A 908 21.03 11.77 -49.17
CA GLU A 908 21.00 11.10 -50.48
C GLU A 908 19.59 10.56 -50.79
N ALA A 909 18.89 9.97 -49.82
CA ALA A 909 17.52 9.48 -50.00
C ALA A 909 16.52 10.60 -50.36
N ARG A 910 16.70 11.81 -49.81
CA ARG A 910 15.87 12.98 -50.16
C ARG A 910 15.97 13.41 -51.62
N LYS A 911 17.09 13.14 -52.31
CA LYS A 911 17.27 13.52 -53.72
C LYS A 911 16.46 12.67 -54.70
N TRP A 912 15.99 11.49 -54.28
CA TRP A 912 15.24 10.56 -55.13
C TRP A 912 13.71 10.71 -55.02
N SER A 913 13.23 11.54 -54.08
CA SER A 913 11.81 11.70 -53.75
C SER A 913 11.06 12.76 -54.55
N SER A 914 11.69 13.49 -55.48
CA SER A 914 11.01 14.47 -56.34
C SER A 914 10.82 13.92 -57.75
N LYS A 915 9.58 13.58 -58.12
CA LYS A 915 9.18 13.38 -59.53
C LYS A 915 8.31 14.56 -60.01
N PRO A 916 8.41 14.95 -61.30
CA PRO A 916 7.84 16.20 -61.81
C PRO A 916 6.44 16.03 -62.45
N ASP A 917 5.70 17.14 -62.48
CA ASP A 917 4.40 17.33 -63.16
C ASP A 917 4.47 17.04 -64.67
N VAL A 918 3.47 16.31 -65.21
CA VAL A 918 3.12 16.33 -66.64
C VAL A 918 1.60 16.19 -66.84
N ALA A 919 1.12 16.87 -67.88
CA ALA A 919 -0.24 17.28 -68.19
C ALA A 919 -1.22 16.21 -68.76
N ASP A 920 -2.48 16.63 -68.71
CA ASP A 920 -3.73 16.20 -69.36
C ASP A 920 -3.63 15.58 -70.78
N GLU A 921 -4.41 14.52 -71.05
CA GLU A 921 -5.19 14.33 -72.28
C GLU A 921 -6.08 13.05 -72.23
N GLY A 922 -7.40 13.25 -72.06
CA GLY A 922 -8.53 12.62 -72.77
C GLY A 922 -8.71 11.09 -72.90
N PHE A 923 -9.84 10.55 -72.38
CA PHE A 923 -10.89 9.93 -73.20
C PHE A 923 -12.18 9.69 -72.40
N GLU A 924 -13.31 9.89 -73.08
CA GLU A 924 -14.70 9.93 -72.59
C GLU A 924 -15.44 8.57 -72.84
N PRO A 925 -16.75 8.40 -72.54
CA PRO A 925 -17.28 7.51 -71.49
C PRO A 925 -18.13 6.34 -72.03
N VAL A 926 -18.59 5.45 -71.15
CA VAL A 926 -19.73 4.55 -71.46
C VAL A 926 -20.69 4.49 -70.26
N GLU A 927 -21.91 4.99 -70.48
CA GLU A 927 -23.08 4.88 -69.60
C GLU A 927 -23.88 3.60 -69.88
N ALA A 928 -24.58 3.12 -68.85
CA ALA A 928 -25.92 2.47 -68.82
C ALA A 928 -26.00 1.62 -67.53
N ASP A 929 -27.06 1.51 -66.75
CA ASP A 929 -28.41 2.08 -66.71
C ASP A 929 -29.01 1.70 -65.33
N VAL A 930 -30.19 2.25 -65.04
CA VAL A 930 -30.87 2.48 -63.74
C VAL A 930 -31.69 1.28 -63.21
N ASP A 931 -31.97 1.26 -61.89
CA ASP A 931 -33.27 0.97 -61.18
C ASP A 931 -33.02 0.25 -59.82
N ILE A 932 -33.10 0.89 -58.63
CA ILE A 932 -34.26 1.35 -57.82
C ILE A 932 -35.09 0.19 -57.19
N ASP A 933 -34.88 -0.09 -55.89
CA ASP A 933 -35.88 0.05 -54.78
C ASP A 933 -35.51 -0.76 -53.50
N ASP A 934 -35.49 0.00 -52.38
CA ASP A 934 -35.99 -0.26 -51.02
C ASP A 934 -35.41 -1.30 -50.00
N GLU A 935 -35.34 -0.78 -48.76
CA GLU A 935 -35.39 -1.38 -47.41
C GLU A 935 -34.09 -1.58 -46.58
N ASP A 936 -33.92 -0.65 -45.62
CA ASP A 936 -33.43 -0.77 -44.24
C ASP A 936 -32.46 -1.91 -43.87
N GLU A 937 -31.17 -1.60 -43.78
CA GLU A 937 -30.26 -2.27 -42.84
C GLU A 937 -29.16 -1.30 -42.33
N ALA A 938 -28.83 -1.42 -41.05
CA ALA A 938 -27.86 -0.59 -40.36
C ALA A 938 -26.43 -0.89 -40.87
N GLU A 939 -25.79 0.08 -41.52
CA GLU A 939 -24.40 -0.07 -41.98
C GLU A 939 -23.41 0.15 -40.83
N ASP A 940 -22.83 -0.97 -40.40
CA ASP A 940 -21.47 -1.07 -39.87
C ASP A 940 -20.49 -0.39 -40.83
N ILE A 941 -19.89 0.72 -40.38
CA ILE A 941 -18.73 1.30 -41.05
C ILE A 941 -17.52 0.46 -40.67
N GLU A 942 -17.19 -0.52 -41.53
CA GLU A 942 -15.88 -1.17 -41.57
C GLU A 942 -14.81 -0.09 -41.82
N TYR A 943 -14.12 0.31 -40.76
CA TYR A 943 -12.81 0.92 -40.89
C TYR A 943 -11.87 -0.17 -41.37
N THR A 944 -11.34 0.01 -42.57
CA THR A 944 -10.27 -0.84 -43.12
C THR A 944 -9.05 -0.76 -42.19
N ASP A 945 -8.78 -1.87 -41.53
CA ASP A 945 -7.53 -2.14 -40.82
C ASP A 945 -6.37 -2.08 -41.82
N ASN A 946 -5.63 -0.97 -41.80
CA ASN A 946 -4.22 -0.97 -42.16
C ASN A 946 -3.44 -1.14 -40.85
N GLU A 947 -3.48 -2.35 -40.29
CA GLU A 947 -2.41 -2.85 -39.43
C GLU A 947 -1.26 -3.25 -40.36
N ASP A 948 -0.18 -2.46 -40.34
CA ASP A 948 1.23 -2.90 -40.36
C ASP A 948 2.14 -1.71 -40.69
N ASP A 949 3.31 -1.69 -40.04
CA ASP A 949 4.40 -0.70 -40.11
C ASP A 949 4.27 0.57 -39.25
N TYR A 950 4.37 0.39 -37.92
CA TYR A 950 4.95 1.41 -37.05
C TYR A 950 6.15 0.81 -36.31
N GLU A 951 7.32 0.78 -36.97
CA GLU A 951 8.60 0.67 -36.25
C GLU A 951 8.77 1.96 -35.43
N PRO A 952 8.78 1.91 -34.09
CA PRO A 952 9.23 3.06 -33.34
C PRO A 952 10.71 3.29 -33.69
N GLU A 953 11.08 4.51 -34.09
CA GLU A 953 12.47 4.95 -34.37
C GLU A 953 13.35 4.92 -33.09
N LEU A 954 13.44 3.76 -32.44
CA LEU A 954 14.01 3.56 -31.10
C LEU A 954 15.55 3.43 -31.12
N LEU A 955 16.15 3.30 -32.31
CA LEU A 955 17.58 2.98 -32.49
C LEU A 955 18.49 4.12 -32.98
N LEU A 956 17.99 5.35 -33.16
CA LEU A 956 18.80 6.45 -33.74
C LEU A 956 18.86 7.76 -32.91
N MET A 957 18.38 7.77 -31.66
CA MET A 957 18.30 9.02 -30.89
C MET A 957 19.45 9.22 -29.86
N PRO A 958 19.99 10.46 -29.70
CA PRO A 958 21.17 10.72 -28.88
C PRO A 958 20.95 10.45 -27.38
N THR A 959 21.89 9.75 -26.76
CA THR A 959 21.90 9.29 -25.35
C THR A 959 21.98 10.40 -24.28
N ASN A 960 22.16 11.67 -24.68
CA ASN A 960 22.42 12.82 -23.79
C ASN A 960 21.20 13.72 -23.46
N GLN A 961 19.96 13.26 -23.67
CA GLN A 961 18.77 14.07 -23.33
C GLN A 961 18.41 14.01 -21.83
N PRO A 962 17.92 15.13 -21.24
CA PRO A 962 17.45 15.14 -19.85
C PRO A 962 16.21 14.27 -19.69
N VAL A 963 16.22 13.34 -18.74
CA VAL A 963 15.12 12.39 -18.49
C VAL A 963 14.49 12.60 -17.12
N ASN A 964 13.20 12.30 -17.00
CA ASN A 964 12.54 12.21 -15.70
C ASN A 964 12.90 10.87 -15.02
N GLN A 965 13.89 10.92 -14.13
CA GLN A 965 14.43 9.75 -13.44
C GLN A 965 13.35 8.88 -12.75
N PRO A 966 12.41 9.44 -11.97
CA PRO A 966 11.30 8.66 -11.41
C PRO A 966 10.44 7.88 -12.42
N ILE A 967 10.10 8.47 -13.57
CA ILE A 967 9.29 7.80 -14.61
C ILE A 967 10.11 6.68 -15.26
N LEU A 968 11.37 6.94 -15.59
CA LEU A 968 12.26 5.93 -16.17
C LEU A 968 12.46 4.74 -15.22
N ALA A 969 12.64 5.02 -13.94
CA ALA A 969 12.77 4.02 -12.90
C ALA A 969 11.51 3.14 -12.74
N ALA A 970 10.32 3.67 -13.02
CA ALA A 970 9.07 2.92 -13.03
C ALA A 970 8.95 2.03 -14.28
N ALA A 971 9.29 2.59 -15.45
CA ALA A 971 9.35 1.86 -16.72
C ALA A 971 10.30 0.65 -16.65
N GLN A 972 11.52 0.86 -16.17
CA GLN A 972 12.51 -0.20 -15.95
C GLN A 972 11.99 -1.29 -15.02
N ALA A 973 11.31 -0.92 -13.93
CA ALA A 973 10.80 -1.89 -12.95
C ALA A 973 9.70 -2.79 -13.54
N LEU A 974 8.85 -2.28 -14.42
CA LEU A 974 7.87 -3.08 -15.16
C LEU A 974 8.56 -3.99 -16.18
N HIS A 975 9.48 -3.43 -16.98
CA HIS A 975 10.21 -4.19 -17.98
C HIS A 975 11.00 -5.36 -17.35
N GLN A 976 11.67 -5.13 -16.23
CA GLN A 976 12.39 -6.17 -15.49
C GLN A 976 11.51 -7.32 -15.01
N GLU A 977 10.22 -7.08 -14.73
CA GLU A 977 9.27 -8.13 -14.40
C GLU A 977 8.81 -8.86 -15.66
N ALA A 978 8.42 -8.12 -16.71
CA ALA A 978 7.89 -8.70 -17.94
C ALA A 978 8.95 -9.49 -18.71
N ARG A 979 10.23 -9.04 -18.72
CA ARG A 979 11.35 -9.72 -19.40
C ARG A 979 11.67 -11.12 -18.86
N LYS A 980 11.19 -11.45 -17.66
CA LYS A 980 11.32 -12.79 -17.09
C LYS A 980 10.57 -13.85 -17.91
N TRP A 981 9.61 -13.41 -18.71
CA TRP A 981 8.67 -14.26 -19.43
C TRP A 981 8.78 -14.03 -20.94
N SER A 982 8.56 -15.09 -21.71
CA SER A 982 8.37 -15.02 -23.16
C SER A 982 7.06 -14.32 -23.50
N SER A 983 7.08 -13.45 -24.49
CA SER A 983 5.88 -12.83 -25.09
C SER A 983 5.11 -13.78 -26.01
N LYS A 984 5.77 -14.83 -26.53
CA LYS A 984 5.14 -15.83 -27.43
C LYS A 984 3.96 -16.54 -26.75
N GLY A 985 2.74 -16.26 -27.23
CA GLY A 985 1.49 -16.82 -26.70
C GLY A 985 1.05 -16.20 -25.35
N ASN A 986 1.54 -14.99 -25.03
CA ASN A 986 1.20 -14.28 -23.80
C ASN A 986 1.09 -12.77 -24.03
N ASP A 987 -0.10 -12.33 -24.41
CA ASP A 987 -0.37 -10.93 -24.74
C ASP A 987 -0.31 -10.00 -23.52
N ILE A 988 -0.50 -10.52 -22.30
CA ILE A 988 -0.26 -9.74 -21.07
C ILE A 988 1.20 -9.31 -20.99
N ILE A 989 2.14 -10.23 -21.27
CA ILE A 989 3.57 -9.94 -21.26
C ILE A 989 3.96 -9.03 -22.42
N ALA A 990 3.40 -9.24 -23.61
CA ALA A 990 3.65 -8.38 -24.77
C ALA A 990 3.20 -6.93 -24.48
N ALA A 991 1.96 -6.75 -23.99
CA ALA A 991 1.44 -5.44 -23.61
C ALA A 991 2.26 -4.80 -22.47
N ALA A 992 2.64 -5.55 -21.44
CA ALA A 992 3.48 -5.04 -20.34
C ALA A 992 4.87 -4.56 -20.82
N LYS A 993 5.50 -5.27 -21.77
CA LYS A 993 6.78 -4.85 -22.38
C LYS A 993 6.60 -3.56 -23.18
N ARG A 994 5.56 -3.48 -24.03
CA ARG A 994 5.22 -2.25 -24.78
C ARG A 994 4.98 -1.06 -23.87
N MET A 995 4.18 -1.23 -22.81
CA MET A 995 3.90 -0.18 -21.82
C MET A 995 5.18 0.33 -21.15
N ALA A 996 6.13 -0.56 -20.83
CA ALA A 996 7.39 -0.15 -20.23
C ALA A 996 8.26 0.67 -21.19
N LEU A 997 8.31 0.32 -22.48
CA LEU A 997 9.04 1.08 -23.49
C LEU A 997 8.42 2.46 -23.71
N LEU A 998 7.10 2.52 -23.87
CA LEU A 998 6.35 3.78 -23.99
C LEU A 998 6.54 4.67 -22.74
N MET A 999 6.53 4.09 -21.54
CA MET A 999 6.78 4.85 -20.32
C MET A 999 8.22 5.40 -20.24
N ALA A 1000 9.20 4.68 -20.79
CA ALA A 1000 10.56 5.17 -20.91
C ALA A 1000 10.65 6.35 -21.89
N GLU A 1001 9.88 6.32 -22.98
CA GLU A 1001 9.74 7.45 -23.90
C GLU A 1001 9.10 8.66 -23.20
N MET A 1002 8.00 8.45 -22.46
CA MET A 1002 7.35 9.50 -21.67
C MET A 1002 8.31 10.19 -20.70
N SER A 1003 9.24 9.44 -20.07
CA SER A 1003 10.27 10.03 -19.20
C SER A 1003 11.10 11.11 -19.90
N ARG A 1004 11.40 10.94 -21.18
CA ARG A 1004 12.13 11.92 -22.00
C ARG A 1004 11.23 13.10 -22.38
N LEU A 1005 9.98 12.81 -22.77
CA LEU A 1005 9.02 13.82 -23.23
C LEU A 1005 8.61 14.82 -22.13
N VAL A 1006 8.66 14.42 -20.86
CA VAL A 1006 8.26 15.25 -19.72
C VAL A 1006 9.33 16.29 -19.31
N ARG A 1007 10.61 16.08 -19.66
CA ARG A 1007 11.72 17.01 -19.36
C ARG A 1007 12.42 17.47 -20.65
N GLY A 1008 12.20 18.71 -21.08
CA GLY A 1008 12.98 19.31 -22.17
C GLY A 1008 12.41 20.63 -22.69
N GLY A 1009 13.28 21.56 -23.06
CA GLY A 1009 12.90 22.82 -23.73
C GLY A 1009 12.42 22.64 -25.18
N SER A 1010 12.47 21.42 -25.71
CA SER A 1010 11.95 21.00 -27.01
C SER A 1010 10.86 19.92 -26.89
N GLY A 1011 10.14 19.89 -25.76
CA GLY A 1011 9.13 18.86 -25.47
C GLY A 1011 8.03 18.87 -26.53
N ASN A 1012 8.00 17.82 -27.35
CA ASN A 1012 7.01 17.63 -28.41
C ASN A 1012 5.64 17.36 -27.77
N LYS A 1013 4.77 18.38 -27.73
CA LYS A 1013 3.45 18.31 -27.08
C LYS A 1013 2.60 17.18 -27.68
N ARG A 1014 2.70 17.00 -29.01
CA ARG A 1014 2.01 15.94 -29.77
C ARG A 1014 2.50 14.56 -29.35
N ALA A 1015 3.81 14.35 -29.28
CA ALA A 1015 4.38 13.07 -28.86
C ALA A 1015 4.00 12.69 -27.42
N LEU A 1016 3.97 13.65 -26.48
CA LEU A 1016 3.56 13.38 -25.10
C LEU A 1016 2.11 12.88 -25.00
N ILE A 1017 1.20 13.52 -25.76
CA ILE A 1017 -0.21 13.12 -25.80
C ILE A 1017 -0.36 11.75 -26.45
N GLN A 1018 0.35 11.49 -27.55
CA GLN A 1018 0.27 10.21 -28.26
C GLN A 1018 0.81 9.06 -27.41
N CYS A 1019 1.99 9.24 -26.81
CA CYS A 1019 2.59 8.28 -25.89
C CYS A 1019 1.62 7.89 -24.75
N ALA A 1020 0.92 8.88 -24.16
CA ALA A 1020 -0.09 8.60 -23.13
C ALA A 1020 -1.31 7.80 -23.66
N LYS A 1021 -1.75 8.04 -24.91
CA LYS A 1021 -2.83 7.27 -25.56
C LYS A 1021 -2.40 5.82 -25.83
N ASP A 1022 -1.16 5.61 -26.27
CA ASP A 1022 -0.64 4.28 -26.57
C ASP A 1022 -0.44 3.44 -25.30
N ILE A 1023 0.05 4.07 -24.23
CA ILE A 1023 0.09 3.46 -22.89
C ILE A 1023 -1.31 3.05 -22.44
N ALA A 1024 -2.31 3.92 -22.66
CA ALA A 1024 -3.68 3.64 -22.27
C ALA A 1024 -4.27 2.44 -23.04
N LYS A 1025 -4.09 2.39 -24.36
CA LYS A 1025 -4.54 1.27 -25.20
C LYS A 1025 -3.92 -0.06 -24.76
N ALA A 1026 -2.62 -0.09 -24.50
CA ALA A 1026 -1.94 -1.29 -23.99
C ALA A 1026 -2.40 -1.67 -22.58
N SER A 1027 -2.73 -0.70 -21.72
CA SER A 1027 -3.24 -0.95 -20.37
C SER A 1027 -4.64 -1.58 -20.35
N ASP A 1028 -5.49 -1.24 -21.33
CA ASP A 1028 -6.81 -1.83 -21.49
C ASP A 1028 -6.72 -3.30 -21.91
N GLU A 1029 -5.75 -3.63 -22.77
CA GLU A 1029 -5.43 -5.00 -23.17
C GLU A 1029 -5.01 -5.86 -21.96
N VAL A 1030 -4.09 -5.38 -21.12
CA VAL A 1030 -3.70 -6.04 -19.86
C VAL A 1030 -4.92 -6.28 -18.98
N THR A 1031 -5.76 -5.26 -18.79
CA THR A 1031 -6.94 -5.34 -17.92
C THR A 1031 -7.95 -6.37 -18.44
N ARG A 1032 -8.22 -6.38 -19.75
CA ARG A 1032 -9.15 -7.32 -20.39
C ARG A 1032 -8.68 -8.76 -20.20
N LEU A 1033 -7.42 -9.04 -20.49
CA LEU A 1033 -6.83 -10.37 -20.39
C LEU A 1033 -6.75 -10.84 -18.93
N ALA A 1034 -6.36 -9.97 -18.01
CA ALA A 1034 -6.32 -10.27 -16.58
C ALA A 1034 -7.69 -10.65 -16.02
N LYS A 1035 -8.76 -9.96 -16.44
CA LYS A 1035 -10.14 -10.31 -16.06
C LYS A 1035 -10.55 -11.69 -16.58
N GLU A 1036 -10.12 -12.07 -17.78
CA GLU A 1036 -10.39 -13.40 -18.32
C GLU A 1036 -9.63 -14.50 -17.57
N VAL A 1037 -8.36 -14.27 -17.22
CA VAL A 1037 -7.61 -15.18 -16.33
C VAL A 1037 -8.29 -15.32 -14.97
N ALA A 1038 -8.72 -14.20 -14.37
CA ALA A 1038 -9.44 -14.20 -13.10
C ALA A 1038 -10.73 -15.03 -13.17
N LYS A 1039 -11.51 -14.89 -14.25
CA LYS A 1039 -12.77 -15.62 -14.48
C LYS A 1039 -12.57 -17.14 -14.50
N GLN A 1040 -11.42 -17.61 -14.96
CA GLN A 1040 -11.12 -19.04 -15.08
C GLN A 1040 -10.39 -19.62 -13.87
N CYS A 1041 -9.90 -18.77 -12.97
CA CYS A 1041 -9.27 -19.17 -11.74
C CYS A 1041 -10.29 -19.82 -10.79
N THR A 1042 -9.97 -21.01 -10.33
CA THR A 1042 -10.73 -21.81 -9.35
C THR A 1042 -10.42 -21.43 -7.90
N ASP A 1043 -9.37 -20.66 -7.65
CA ASP A 1043 -9.04 -20.15 -6.32
C ASP A 1043 -9.67 -18.77 -6.11
N LYS A 1044 -10.63 -18.67 -5.19
CA LYS A 1044 -11.36 -17.43 -4.92
C LYS A 1044 -10.44 -16.31 -4.45
N ARG A 1045 -9.46 -16.61 -3.60
CA ARG A 1045 -8.53 -15.62 -3.03
C ARG A 1045 -7.65 -15.02 -4.12
N ILE A 1046 -7.01 -15.86 -4.94
CA ILE A 1046 -6.16 -15.39 -6.05
C ILE A 1046 -6.99 -14.60 -7.06
N ARG A 1047 -8.20 -15.08 -7.40
CA ARG A 1047 -9.12 -14.37 -8.28
C ARG A 1047 -9.48 -12.98 -7.76
N THR A 1048 -9.83 -12.86 -6.48
CA THR A 1048 -10.17 -11.57 -5.86
C THR A 1048 -8.97 -10.62 -5.84
N ASN A 1049 -7.77 -11.12 -5.54
CA ASN A 1049 -6.54 -10.31 -5.55
C ASN A 1049 -6.23 -9.78 -6.96
N LEU A 1050 -6.31 -10.64 -7.98
CA LEU A 1050 -6.09 -10.24 -9.38
C LEU A 1050 -7.07 -9.14 -9.80
N LEU A 1051 -8.37 -9.30 -9.50
CA LEU A 1051 -9.39 -8.30 -9.79
C LEU A 1051 -9.12 -6.97 -9.06
N GLN A 1052 -8.80 -7.02 -7.77
CA GLN A 1052 -8.50 -5.82 -6.97
C GLN A 1052 -7.36 -4.98 -7.55
N VAL A 1053 -6.34 -5.62 -8.14
CA VAL A 1053 -5.21 -4.92 -8.74
C VAL A 1053 -5.54 -4.45 -10.16
N CYS A 1054 -6.10 -5.31 -11.03
CA CYS A 1054 -6.32 -4.95 -12.43
C CYS A 1054 -7.43 -3.91 -12.60
N GLU A 1055 -8.42 -3.85 -11.71
CA GLU A 1055 -9.50 -2.85 -11.77
C GLU A 1055 -9.02 -1.42 -11.46
N ARG A 1056 -7.80 -1.24 -10.93
CA ARG A 1056 -7.18 0.08 -10.73
C ARG A 1056 -6.63 0.66 -12.04
N ILE A 1057 -6.24 -0.20 -12.98
CA ILE A 1057 -5.51 0.18 -14.20
C ILE A 1057 -6.32 1.17 -15.07
N PRO A 1058 -7.61 0.95 -15.37
CA PRO A 1058 -8.39 1.86 -16.23
C PRO A 1058 -8.44 3.30 -15.70
N THR A 1059 -8.73 3.47 -14.41
CA THR A 1059 -8.76 4.80 -13.77
C THR A 1059 -7.39 5.47 -13.80
N ILE A 1060 -6.31 4.75 -13.45
CA ILE A 1060 -4.97 5.34 -13.45
C ILE A 1060 -4.57 5.76 -14.88
N SER A 1061 -4.91 4.95 -15.89
CA SER A 1061 -4.68 5.22 -17.30
C SER A 1061 -5.47 6.43 -17.83
N THR A 1062 -6.74 6.57 -17.45
CA THR A 1062 -7.54 7.76 -17.77
C THR A 1062 -6.94 9.03 -17.16
N GLN A 1063 -6.52 8.97 -15.90
CA GLN A 1063 -5.81 10.05 -15.24
C GLN A 1063 -4.48 10.39 -15.94
N LEU A 1064 -3.74 9.39 -16.43
CA LEU A 1064 -2.51 9.60 -17.20
C LEU A 1064 -2.77 10.42 -18.46
N LYS A 1065 -3.85 10.12 -19.21
CA LYS A 1065 -4.26 10.88 -20.40
C LYS A 1065 -4.57 12.35 -20.06
N ILE A 1066 -5.33 12.58 -18.99
CA ILE A 1066 -5.69 13.92 -18.52
C ILE A 1066 -4.43 14.71 -18.10
N LEU A 1067 -3.58 14.11 -17.25
CA LEU A 1067 -2.35 14.74 -16.75
C LEU A 1067 -1.35 15.03 -17.87
N SER A 1068 -1.20 14.13 -18.83
CA SER A 1068 -0.32 14.32 -19.99
C SER A 1068 -0.82 15.47 -20.87
N THR A 1069 -2.14 15.58 -21.06
CA THR A 1069 -2.75 16.70 -21.78
C THR A 1069 -2.53 18.03 -21.04
N VAL A 1070 -2.72 18.06 -19.71
CA VAL A 1070 -2.43 19.24 -18.89
C VAL A 1070 -0.97 19.64 -19.00
N LYS A 1071 -0.04 18.68 -18.85
CA LYS A 1071 1.40 18.95 -18.94
C LYS A 1071 1.79 19.47 -20.33
N ALA A 1072 1.21 18.92 -21.40
CA ALA A 1072 1.44 19.39 -22.76
C ALA A 1072 1.07 20.87 -22.95
N THR A 1073 0.00 21.37 -22.32
CA THR A 1073 -0.34 22.80 -22.37
C THR A 1073 0.68 23.71 -21.67
N MET A 1074 1.59 23.15 -20.87
CA MET A 1074 2.54 23.89 -20.05
C MET A 1074 3.98 23.84 -20.57
N LEU A 1075 4.28 22.97 -21.55
CA LEU A 1075 5.63 22.81 -22.10
C LEU A 1075 6.07 24.03 -22.92
N GLY A 1076 7.29 24.52 -22.68
CA GLY A 1076 7.94 25.56 -23.49
C GLY A 1076 7.43 26.99 -23.27
N ARG A 1077 6.64 27.25 -22.21
CA ARG A 1077 6.01 28.54 -21.96
C ARG A 1077 6.72 29.35 -20.87
N THR A 1078 6.86 30.66 -21.09
CA THR A 1078 7.52 31.61 -20.17
C THR A 1078 6.56 32.33 -19.23
N ASN A 1079 5.25 32.27 -19.49
CA ASN A 1079 4.19 32.91 -18.69
C ASN A 1079 3.64 31.99 -17.57
N ILE A 1080 4.28 30.84 -17.34
CA ILE A 1080 3.89 29.85 -16.34
C ILE A 1080 4.94 29.87 -15.24
N SER A 1081 4.52 29.82 -13.97
CA SER A 1081 5.47 29.66 -12.89
C SER A 1081 6.12 28.28 -12.97
N ASP A 1082 7.42 28.21 -12.66
CA ASP A 1082 8.13 26.93 -12.57
C ASP A 1082 7.42 25.98 -11.59
N GLU A 1083 6.80 26.52 -10.54
CA GLU A 1083 6.03 25.77 -9.53
C GLU A 1083 4.79 25.07 -10.09
N GLU A 1084 3.98 25.74 -10.92
CA GLU A 1084 2.79 25.12 -11.53
C GLU A 1084 3.19 23.96 -12.45
N SER A 1085 4.27 24.15 -13.22
CA SER A 1085 4.81 23.13 -14.13
C SER A 1085 5.45 21.96 -13.37
N GLU A 1086 6.12 22.22 -12.26
CA GLU A 1086 6.71 21.21 -11.38
C GLU A 1086 5.61 20.37 -10.71
N GLN A 1087 4.58 20.99 -10.13
CA GLN A 1087 3.45 20.28 -9.52
C GLN A 1087 2.73 19.34 -10.51
N ALA A 1088 2.46 19.81 -11.73
CA ALA A 1088 1.86 18.97 -12.77
C ALA A 1088 2.78 17.78 -13.14
N THR A 1089 4.10 17.98 -13.08
CA THR A 1089 5.09 16.91 -13.30
C THR A 1089 5.05 15.89 -12.17
N ASP A 1090 4.99 16.34 -10.92
CA ASP A 1090 4.96 15.45 -9.75
C ASP A 1090 3.70 14.57 -9.74
N MET A 1091 2.55 15.13 -10.10
CA MET A 1091 1.31 14.36 -10.28
C MET A 1091 1.44 13.30 -11.37
N LEU A 1092 2.02 13.67 -12.52
CA LEU A 1092 2.25 12.75 -13.64
C LEU A 1092 3.22 11.62 -13.25
N VAL A 1093 4.30 11.97 -12.54
CA VAL A 1093 5.27 10.99 -12.01
C VAL A 1093 4.58 9.98 -11.09
N HIS A 1094 3.79 10.45 -10.13
CA HIS A 1094 3.10 9.57 -9.18
C HIS A 1094 2.08 8.67 -9.88
N ASN A 1095 1.33 9.21 -10.85
CA ASN A 1095 0.38 8.43 -11.64
C ASN A 1095 1.10 7.36 -12.49
N ALA A 1096 2.21 7.71 -13.16
CA ALA A 1096 3.04 6.78 -13.92
C ALA A 1096 3.60 5.64 -13.05
N GLN A 1097 4.12 5.97 -11.86
CA GLN A 1097 4.61 4.98 -10.89
C GLN A 1097 3.51 3.99 -10.48
N ASN A 1098 2.32 4.50 -10.18
CA ASN A 1098 1.17 3.66 -9.82
C ASN A 1098 0.75 2.75 -10.97
N LEU A 1099 0.72 3.25 -12.21
CA LEU A 1099 0.33 2.46 -13.37
C LEU A 1099 1.30 1.29 -13.59
N MET A 1100 2.60 1.58 -13.62
CA MET A 1100 3.63 0.56 -13.79
C MET A 1100 3.60 -0.48 -12.66
N GLN A 1101 3.37 -0.04 -11.42
CA GLN A 1101 3.24 -0.93 -10.28
C GLN A 1101 1.99 -1.82 -10.37
N SER A 1102 0.82 -1.27 -10.71
CA SER A 1102 -0.42 -2.05 -10.86
C SER A 1102 -0.35 -3.06 -12.00
N VAL A 1103 0.25 -2.71 -13.14
CA VAL A 1103 0.47 -3.65 -14.25
C VAL A 1103 1.43 -4.75 -13.82
N LYS A 1104 2.53 -4.41 -13.14
CA LYS A 1104 3.50 -5.37 -12.61
C LYS A 1104 2.85 -6.37 -11.65
N GLU A 1105 2.03 -5.89 -10.72
CA GLU A 1105 1.30 -6.73 -9.78
C GLU A 1105 0.27 -7.61 -10.51
N THR A 1106 -0.43 -7.07 -11.53
CA THR A 1106 -1.35 -7.84 -12.36
C THR A 1106 -0.64 -8.96 -13.13
N VAL A 1107 0.57 -8.74 -13.66
CA VAL A 1107 1.37 -9.79 -14.30
C VAL A 1107 1.65 -10.94 -13.31
N ARG A 1108 2.04 -10.62 -12.08
CA ARG A 1108 2.33 -11.63 -11.04
C ARG A 1108 1.09 -12.40 -10.61
N GLU A 1109 -0.01 -11.71 -10.34
CA GLU A 1109 -1.27 -12.34 -9.92
C GLU A 1109 -1.90 -13.15 -11.06
N ALA A 1110 -1.73 -12.73 -12.32
CA ALA A 1110 -2.19 -13.50 -13.49
C ALA A 1110 -1.39 -14.79 -13.67
N GLU A 1111 -0.07 -14.76 -13.42
CA GLU A 1111 0.76 -15.96 -13.41
C GLU A 1111 0.36 -16.91 -12.28
N ALA A 1112 0.19 -16.40 -11.06
CA ALA A 1112 -0.27 -17.19 -9.93
C ALA A 1112 -1.64 -17.84 -10.18
N ALA A 1113 -2.59 -17.08 -10.74
CA ALA A 1113 -3.92 -17.56 -11.12
C ALA A 1113 -3.85 -18.65 -12.20
N SER A 1114 -2.84 -18.59 -13.09
CA SER A 1114 -2.70 -19.55 -14.20
C SER A 1114 -2.49 -20.99 -13.74
N ILE A 1115 -1.93 -21.18 -12.54
CA ILE A 1115 -1.70 -22.50 -11.92
C ILE A 1115 -3.02 -23.14 -11.45
N LYS A 1116 -4.06 -22.34 -11.20
CA LYS A 1116 -5.35 -22.75 -10.63
C LYS A 1116 -6.51 -22.55 -11.63
N ILE A 1117 -6.27 -22.76 -12.91
CA ILE A 1117 -7.29 -22.68 -13.95
C ILE A 1117 -8.19 -23.93 -13.97
N ARG A 1118 -9.46 -23.76 -14.35
CA ARG A 1118 -10.40 -24.86 -14.56
C ARG A 1118 -9.90 -25.88 -15.59
N THR A 1119 -10.12 -27.17 -15.35
CA THR A 1119 -9.67 -28.27 -16.22
C THR A 1119 -10.29 -28.28 -17.62
N ASP A 1120 -11.41 -27.57 -17.82
CA ASP A 1120 -12.14 -27.42 -19.10
C ASP A 1120 -11.93 -26.04 -19.75
N ALA A 1121 -10.98 -25.24 -19.25
CA ALA A 1121 -10.73 -23.90 -19.75
C ALA A 1121 -10.18 -23.89 -21.19
N GLY A 1122 -10.89 -23.19 -22.08
CA GLY A 1122 -10.51 -23.06 -23.49
C GLY A 1122 -9.49 -21.94 -23.79
N PHE A 1123 -9.16 -21.08 -22.82
CA PHE A 1123 -8.22 -19.96 -23.01
C PHE A 1123 -7.14 -20.00 -21.93
N THR A 1124 -5.89 -20.23 -22.32
CA THR A 1124 -4.74 -20.25 -21.40
C THR A 1124 -3.60 -19.43 -21.98
N LEU A 1125 -3.10 -18.47 -21.20
CA LEU A 1125 -1.89 -17.73 -21.55
C LEU A 1125 -0.67 -18.60 -21.28
N ARG A 1126 0.34 -18.51 -22.16
CA ARG A 1126 1.55 -19.31 -22.06
C ARG A 1126 2.57 -18.66 -21.11
N TRP A 1127 2.78 -19.26 -19.94
CA TRP A 1127 3.77 -18.80 -18.97
C TRP A 1127 5.06 -19.62 -19.07
N VAL A 1128 6.05 -19.10 -19.81
CA VAL A 1128 7.37 -19.74 -19.96
C VAL A 1128 8.47 -18.72 -19.66
N ARG A 1129 9.41 -19.11 -18.79
CA ARG A 1129 10.58 -18.29 -18.47
C ARG A 1129 11.47 -18.13 -19.69
N LYS A 1130 11.93 -16.91 -19.95
CA LYS A 1130 12.88 -16.65 -21.03
C LYS A 1130 14.23 -17.34 -20.72
N THR A 1131 14.73 -18.14 -21.65
CA THR A 1131 16.00 -18.87 -21.54
C THR A 1131 16.81 -18.70 -22.82
N PRO A 1132 18.11 -18.99 -22.85
CA PRO A 1132 18.91 -18.83 -24.07
C PRO A 1132 18.35 -19.55 -25.31
N TRP A 1133 17.63 -20.66 -25.12
CA TRP A 1133 16.99 -21.46 -26.17
C TRP A 1133 15.48 -21.19 -26.33
N TYR A 1134 14.92 -20.29 -25.53
CA TYR A 1134 13.51 -19.88 -25.57
C TYR A 1134 13.44 -18.36 -25.40
N GLN A 1135 13.74 -17.66 -26.50
CA GLN A 1135 13.78 -16.20 -26.62
C GLN A 1135 12.39 -15.60 -26.80
#